data_AF-A0A1S3LBK1-F1
#
_entry.id   AF-A0A1S3LBK1-F1
#
_cell.length_a   1.000
_cell.length_b   1.000
_cell.length_c   1.000
_cell.angle_alpha   90.00
_cell.angle_beta   90.00
_cell.angle_gamma   90.00
#
_symmetry.space_group_name_H-M   'P 1'
#
loop_
_entity.id
_entity.type
_entity.pdbx_description
1 polymer ?
#
loop_
_entity_poly.entity_id
_entity_poly.type
_entity_poly.pdbx_seq_one_letter_code
_entity_poly.pdbx_strand_id
1 'polypeptide(L)'
;MNSSGTVGKLGIDGGELHLAALASLKGDVVELNKQLVQTEREREMLEKRLAKAQCEQSYLMREHEDVQERTTLRYEERITELHSIIAELNKKIDLLQGSTIREEDEFSELRSELSHSQQEVNEDGHSLDQDGASVSLPENHSTLVTADMDNCSDLNSELQRVLTGLESVLCGRKKSTCSLSVAEVDRQIEQLTTASEHCDLAIKTVEEIEGALGRDFYPSLSEERVRWEKELAGLREENESLTAMLCSKEEDLNRTKATMNAIREERDRLRRRVRELQTRLQSSQPAGPSSPGRLTPASRPINPSTGELSTSSSSNDIPVAKVAERVKLSKTRSESSSTERPVLGSEISSIGVSSNVAEHLAHSLQDCSNIQEIFQTLYSHGSAISENKIREFEVETERLNSRIEHLKSQNDLLTITLEECKGNAERMSMLVGKYESNATALRLALQYSEQCIEAYELLLALAESEQSLVFGQFRAAGVGTVGEQSGEESITQILKRAHDCRKTAENAAKDLLGRLDGSCGAAFAVTGCSVQPWESLSSNSHTSTTSSTASSCDTDFSREDEQRLKDYVQQLKNDRAAVKLTMLELESVHVDPLSLEIKPRGDTHRLDLENAVLMQELMAMKEEMAELKAQLYLLEKEKKAVELRLSTREAQEQAYLVHIEHLKAEVEEQQEQRRRSLGSTGSGSKDKSQAAKDCGDSPAISLSDLRTLNDSDLAAELTNALRREKRLKGRVQELVTALERLTKSSEVRHQQSAEFVNDLKRANSNLVAAYEKAKKKHQGKLKKLEAQMMAMVERHETHVRMLKQRIALLEEENSRPHTNETSL
;
A
#
# COMPACT_ATOMS: atom_id res chain seq x y z
N MET A 1 62.60 100.97 -13.70
CA MET A 1 63.15 100.27 -12.50
C MET A 1 62.16 99.17 -12.12
N ASN A 2 62.64 98.08 -11.51
CA ASN A 2 61.91 96.81 -11.42
C ASN A 2 60.79 96.84 -10.37
N SER A 3 59.54 96.48 -10.75
CA SER A 3 58.48 96.13 -9.77
C SER A 3 57.32 95.24 -10.27
N SER A 4 57.37 94.68 -11.49
CA SER A 4 56.25 93.87 -12.05
C SER A 4 56.51 92.37 -12.19
N GLY A 5 57.67 91.86 -11.78
CA GLY A 5 58.09 90.48 -12.08
C GLY A 5 57.61 89.38 -11.12
N THR A 6 57.24 89.72 -9.87
CA THR A 6 57.15 88.71 -8.79
C THR A 6 55.73 88.19 -8.54
N VAL A 7 54.69 88.94 -8.90
CA VAL A 7 53.29 88.55 -8.66
C VAL A 7 52.82 87.48 -9.67
N GLY A 8 53.35 87.49 -10.89
CA GLY A 8 52.97 86.52 -11.92
C GLY A 8 53.40 85.09 -11.65
N LYS A 9 54.49 84.87 -10.89
CA LYS A 9 55.06 83.52 -10.72
C LYS A 9 54.34 82.69 -9.66
N LEU A 10 54.04 83.30 -8.52
CA LEU A 10 53.27 82.66 -7.43
C LEU A 10 51.83 82.29 -7.83
N GLY A 11 51.22 83.01 -8.77
CA GLY A 11 49.90 82.66 -9.31
C GLY A 11 49.91 81.47 -10.28
N ILE A 12 51.03 81.23 -10.96
CA ILE A 12 51.19 80.12 -11.91
C ILE A 12 51.46 78.81 -11.13
N ASP A 13 52.43 78.84 -10.21
CA ASP A 13 52.82 77.65 -9.41
C ASP A 13 51.62 77.11 -8.58
N GLY A 14 50.77 77.98 -8.04
CA GLY A 14 49.53 77.58 -7.35
C GLY A 14 48.49 76.97 -8.29
N GLY A 15 48.36 77.51 -9.51
CA GLY A 15 47.44 76.99 -10.53
C GLY A 15 47.82 75.59 -11.00
N GLU A 16 49.11 75.32 -11.20
CA GLU A 16 49.62 74.00 -11.59
C GLU A 16 49.40 72.94 -10.50
N LEU A 17 49.60 73.28 -9.22
CA LEU A 17 49.31 72.36 -8.10
C LEU A 17 47.82 72.02 -7.98
N HIS A 18 46.93 73.01 -8.16
CA HIS A 18 45.48 72.75 -8.19
C HIS A 18 45.07 71.89 -9.40
N LEU A 19 45.66 72.11 -10.57
CA LEU A 19 45.45 71.27 -11.76
C LEU A 19 45.93 69.82 -11.55
N ALA A 20 47.10 69.64 -10.93
CA ALA A 20 47.62 68.31 -10.59
C ALA A 20 46.73 67.58 -9.57
N ALA A 21 46.25 68.26 -8.54
CA ALA A 21 45.33 67.69 -7.55
C ALA A 21 43.98 67.29 -8.20
N LEU A 22 43.42 68.13 -9.07
CA LEU A 22 42.20 67.83 -9.83
C LEU A 22 42.41 66.67 -10.82
N ALA A 23 43.60 66.55 -11.43
CA ALA A 23 43.94 65.43 -12.30
C ALA A 23 44.05 64.12 -11.51
N SER A 24 44.65 64.14 -10.31
CA SER A 24 44.71 62.98 -9.41
C SER A 24 43.31 62.54 -8.99
N LEU A 25 42.48 63.46 -8.45
CA LEU A 25 41.10 63.18 -8.06
C LEU A 25 40.26 62.62 -9.23
N LYS A 26 40.48 63.11 -10.45
CA LYS A 26 39.83 62.58 -11.65
C LYS A 26 40.30 61.16 -12.00
N GLY A 27 41.58 60.83 -11.76
CA GLY A 27 42.12 59.47 -11.84
C GLY A 27 41.45 58.55 -10.82
N ASP A 28 41.44 58.95 -9.55
CA ASP A 28 40.85 58.20 -8.44
C ASP A 28 39.36 57.92 -8.67
N VAL A 29 38.61 58.92 -9.16
CA VAL A 29 37.18 58.77 -9.53
C VAL A 29 36.99 57.79 -10.71
N VAL A 30 37.88 57.77 -11.69
CA VAL A 30 37.81 56.81 -12.82
C VAL A 30 38.15 55.40 -12.35
N GLU A 31 39.12 55.24 -11.46
CA GLU A 31 39.48 53.94 -10.89
C GLU A 31 38.37 53.39 -9.97
N LEU A 32 37.80 54.22 -9.09
CA LEU A 32 36.62 53.89 -8.28
C LEU A 32 35.42 53.52 -9.15
N ASN A 33 35.15 54.25 -10.23
CA ASN A 33 34.06 53.91 -11.14
C ASN A 33 34.31 52.58 -11.88
N LYS A 34 35.56 52.28 -12.24
CA LYS A 34 35.94 50.99 -12.81
C LYS A 34 35.76 49.84 -11.81
N GLN A 35 36.09 50.05 -10.53
CA GLN A 35 35.85 49.09 -9.46
C GLN A 35 34.34 48.89 -9.22
N LEU A 36 33.56 49.96 -9.14
CA LEU A 36 32.10 49.92 -9.01
C LEU A 36 31.47 49.04 -10.09
N VAL A 37 31.73 49.35 -11.36
CA VAL A 37 31.18 48.63 -12.51
C VAL A 37 31.67 47.17 -12.58
N GLN A 38 32.84 46.85 -12.01
CA GLN A 38 33.28 45.46 -11.85
C GLN A 38 32.48 44.75 -10.74
N THR A 39 32.31 45.39 -9.58
CA THR A 39 31.51 44.82 -8.47
C THR A 39 30.03 44.67 -8.83
N GLU A 40 29.47 45.54 -9.68
CA GLU A 40 28.09 45.40 -10.19
C GLU A 40 27.94 44.15 -11.06
N ARG A 41 28.89 43.86 -11.96
CA ARG A 41 28.86 42.62 -12.77
C ARG A 41 29.05 41.36 -11.92
N GLU A 42 29.87 41.43 -10.89
CA GLU A 42 30.05 40.33 -9.94
C GLU A 42 28.76 40.11 -9.13
N ARG A 43 28.09 41.19 -8.70
CA ARG A 43 26.77 41.14 -8.05
C ARG A 43 25.72 40.50 -8.95
N GLU A 44 25.59 40.96 -10.21
CA GLU A 44 24.65 40.36 -11.18
C GLU A 44 24.94 38.86 -11.42
N MET A 45 26.20 38.46 -11.47
CA MET A 45 26.58 37.05 -11.66
C MET A 45 26.19 36.20 -10.44
N LEU A 46 26.36 36.74 -9.22
CA LEU A 46 25.94 36.09 -7.98
C LEU A 46 24.41 36.04 -7.85
N GLU A 47 23.70 37.12 -8.19
CA GLU A 47 22.22 37.17 -8.24
C GLU A 47 21.67 36.10 -9.21
N LYS A 48 22.24 35.97 -10.41
CA LYS A 48 21.85 34.94 -11.39
C LYS A 48 22.14 33.51 -10.88
N ARG A 49 23.22 33.30 -10.13
CA ARG A 49 23.53 32.00 -9.49
C ARG A 49 22.57 31.70 -8.34
N LEU A 50 22.24 32.69 -7.51
CA LEU A 50 21.27 32.58 -6.42
C LEU A 50 19.89 32.20 -6.96
N ALA A 51 19.40 32.93 -7.97
CA ALA A 51 18.11 32.65 -8.62
C ALA A 51 18.06 31.23 -9.23
N LYS A 52 19.15 30.79 -9.87
CA LYS A 52 19.25 29.41 -10.39
C LYS A 52 19.19 28.37 -9.27
N ALA A 53 19.95 28.57 -8.19
CA ALA A 53 19.93 27.67 -7.02
C ALA A 53 18.56 27.64 -6.33
N GLN A 54 17.85 28.77 -6.25
CA GLN A 54 16.48 28.85 -5.72
C GLN A 54 15.47 28.09 -6.60
N CYS A 55 15.58 28.18 -7.93
CA CYS A 55 14.76 27.36 -8.84
C CYS A 55 15.07 25.86 -8.69
N GLU A 56 16.35 25.48 -8.61
CA GLU A 56 16.77 24.07 -8.42
C GLU A 56 16.29 23.52 -7.07
N GLN A 57 16.38 24.31 -5.99
CA GLN A 57 15.82 23.97 -4.68
C GLN A 57 14.30 23.81 -4.72
N SER A 58 13.59 24.72 -5.39
CA SER A 58 12.12 24.68 -5.50
C SER A 58 11.65 23.47 -6.31
N TYR A 59 12.40 23.07 -7.33
CA TYR A 59 12.15 21.86 -8.11
C TYR A 59 12.32 20.60 -7.27
N LEU A 60 13.45 20.47 -6.56
CA LEU A 60 13.74 19.32 -5.69
C LEU A 60 12.74 19.18 -4.53
N MET A 61 12.27 20.30 -3.96
CA MET A 61 11.20 20.28 -2.96
C MET A 61 9.89 19.71 -3.53
N ARG A 62 9.48 20.15 -4.72
CA ARG A 62 8.26 19.64 -5.38
C ARG A 62 8.39 18.17 -5.78
N GLU A 63 9.57 17.74 -6.23
CA GLU A 63 9.83 16.32 -6.54
C GLU A 63 9.77 15.44 -5.28
N HIS A 64 10.27 15.94 -4.13
CA HIS A 64 10.12 15.27 -2.83
C HIS A 64 8.66 15.20 -2.38
N GLU A 65 7.89 16.28 -2.54
CA GLU A 65 6.45 16.31 -2.25
C GLU A 65 5.68 15.28 -3.09
N ASP A 66 5.91 15.24 -4.41
CA ASP A 66 5.36 14.25 -5.35
C ASP A 66 5.65 12.80 -4.92
N VAL A 67 6.89 12.51 -4.52
CA VAL A 67 7.28 11.17 -4.05
C VAL A 67 6.59 10.84 -2.73
N GLN A 68 6.51 11.81 -1.80
CA GLN A 68 5.83 11.64 -0.53
C GLN A 68 4.32 11.38 -0.71
N GLU A 69 3.65 12.10 -1.60
CA GLU A 69 2.25 11.87 -1.96
C GLU A 69 2.05 10.45 -2.54
N ARG A 70 2.89 10.03 -3.50
CA ARG A 70 2.86 8.67 -4.08
C ARG A 70 3.11 7.54 -3.07
N THR A 71 3.86 7.80 -1.99
CA THR A 71 3.98 6.81 -0.90
C THR A 71 2.76 6.81 0.00
N THR A 72 2.20 7.99 0.29
CA THR A 72 0.99 8.15 1.11
C THR A 72 -0.21 7.46 0.46
N LEU A 73 -0.44 7.69 -0.84
CA LEU A 73 -1.50 7.03 -1.61
C LEU A 73 -1.39 5.49 -1.57
N ARG A 74 -0.18 4.93 -1.70
CA ARG A 74 0.03 3.47 -1.57
C ARG A 74 -0.27 2.93 -0.17
N TYR A 75 -0.02 3.72 0.88
CA TYR A 75 -0.44 3.35 2.23
C TYR A 75 -1.96 3.45 2.41
N GLU A 76 -2.62 4.47 1.84
CA GLU A 76 -4.09 4.58 1.86
C GLU A 76 -4.75 3.42 1.10
N GLU A 77 -4.30 3.10 -0.11
CA GLU A 77 -4.75 1.94 -0.89
C GLU A 77 -4.67 0.66 -0.03
N ARG A 78 -3.50 0.40 0.57
CA ARG A 78 -3.31 -0.78 1.43
C ARG A 78 -4.21 -0.77 2.67
N ILE A 79 -4.47 0.39 3.26
CA ILE A 79 -5.42 0.56 4.36
C ILE A 79 -6.86 0.27 3.90
N THR A 80 -7.26 0.70 2.69
CA THR A 80 -8.59 0.37 2.15
C THR A 80 -8.76 -1.12 1.83
N GLU A 81 -7.71 -1.78 1.31
CA GLU A 81 -7.70 -3.24 1.14
C GLU A 81 -7.90 -3.96 2.48
N LEU A 82 -7.15 -3.56 3.51
CA LEU A 82 -7.26 -4.14 4.86
C LEU A 82 -8.65 -3.92 5.46
N HIS A 83 -9.24 -2.73 5.30
CA HIS A 83 -10.63 -2.48 5.71
C HIS A 83 -11.65 -3.35 4.95
N SER A 84 -11.44 -3.58 3.65
CA SER A 84 -12.27 -4.49 2.84
C SER A 84 -12.17 -5.93 3.33
N ILE A 85 -10.96 -6.41 3.63
CA ILE A 85 -10.71 -7.74 4.20
C ILE A 85 -11.36 -7.86 5.59
N ILE A 86 -11.21 -6.86 6.46
CA ILE A 86 -11.85 -6.82 7.78
C ILE A 86 -13.38 -6.86 7.64
N ALA A 87 -13.96 -6.12 6.69
CA ALA A 87 -15.40 -6.14 6.43
C ALA A 87 -15.88 -7.51 5.90
N GLU A 88 -15.10 -8.19 5.05
CA GLU A 88 -15.44 -9.53 4.56
C GLU A 88 -15.29 -10.59 5.67
N LEU A 89 -14.29 -10.47 6.54
CA LEU A 89 -14.10 -11.33 7.71
C LEU A 89 -15.21 -11.12 8.75
N ASN A 90 -15.55 -9.87 9.08
CA ASN A 90 -16.67 -9.56 9.96
C ASN A 90 -17.97 -10.12 9.39
N LYS A 91 -18.23 -9.94 8.09
CA LYS A 91 -19.41 -10.54 7.44
C LYS A 91 -19.42 -12.08 7.50
N LYS A 92 -18.26 -12.75 7.46
CA LYS A 92 -18.17 -14.21 7.68
C LYS A 92 -18.44 -14.57 9.14
N ILE A 93 -17.98 -13.76 10.09
CA ILE A 93 -18.29 -13.90 11.52
C ILE A 93 -19.80 -13.71 11.75
N ASP A 94 -20.41 -12.66 11.21
CA ASP A 94 -21.85 -12.38 11.31
C ASP A 94 -22.69 -13.50 10.67
N LEU A 95 -22.23 -14.08 9.55
CA LEU A 95 -22.90 -15.22 8.91
C LEU A 95 -22.77 -16.51 9.73
N LEU A 96 -21.63 -16.76 10.36
CA LEU A 96 -21.41 -17.91 11.24
C LEU A 96 -22.19 -17.76 12.56
N GLN A 97 -22.18 -16.56 13.15
CA GLN A 97 -23.00 -16.25 14.32
C GLN A 97 -24.49 -16.32 13.96
N GLY A 98 -24.90 -15.80 12.80
CA GLY A 98 -26.27 -15.89 12.31
C GLY A 98 -26.72 -17.32 12.01
N SER A 99 -25.84 -18.20 11.50
CA SER A 99 -26.17 -19.63 11.35
C SER A 99 -26.24 -20.34 12.70
N THR A 100 -25.31 -20.06 13.63
CA THR A 100 -25.34 -20.63 14.98
C THR A 100 -26.60 -20.19 15.74
N ILE A 101 -26.98 -18.90 15.69
CA ILE A 101 -28.20 -18.40 16.31
C ILE A 101 -29.44 -19.04 15.66
N ARG A 102 -29.48 -19.19 14.32
CA ARG A 102 -30.63 -19.84 13.67
C ARG A 102 -30.73 -21.33 13.99
N GLU A 103 -29.60 -22.01 14.16
CA GLU A 103 -29.56 -23.39 14.65
C GLU A 103 -30.02 -23.45 16.12
N GLU A 104 -29.58 -22.53 16.99
CA GLU A 104 -30.05 -22.42 18.38
C GLU A 104 -31.55 -22.10 18.48
N ASP A 105 -32.10 -21.26 17.59
CA ASP A 105 -33.54 -20.97 17.47
C ASP A 105 -34.32 -22.21 16.99
N GLU A 106 -33.87 -22.89 15.93
CA GLU A 106 -34.48 -24.15 15.45
C GLU A 106 -34.43 -25.26 16.53
N PHE A 107 -33.34 -25.35 17.29
CA PHE A 107 -33.23 -26.24 18.46
C PHE A 107 -34.11 -25.79 19.64
N SER A 108 -34.47 -24.51 19.73
CA SER A 108 -35.34 -23.97 20.79
C SER A 108 -36.84 -24.13 20.46
N GLU A 109 -37.22 -24.00 19.19
CA GLU A 109 -38.56 -24.37 18.71
C GLU A 109 -38.82 -25.87 18.90
N LEU A 110 -37.88 -26.74 18.47
CA LEU A 110 -37.98 -28.20 18.67
C LEU A 110 -38.07 -28.59 20.16
N ARG A 111 -37.41 -27.85 21.06
CA ARG A 111 -37.50 -28.07 22.51
C ARG A 111 -38.82 -27.57 23.09
N SER A 112 -39.41 -26.53 22.49
CA SER A 112 -40.71 -25.97 22.88
C SER A 112 -41.88 -26.83 22.42
N GLU A 113 -41.83 -27.40 21.21
CA GLU A 113 -42.81 -28.39 20.73
C GLU A 113 -42.81 -29.68 21.58
N LEU A 114 -41.62 -30.12 22.04
CA LEU A 114 -41.49 -31.25 22.96
C LEU A 114 -41.99 -30.92 24.38
N SER A 115 -41.84 -29.67 24.83
CA SER A 115 -42.40 -29.18 26.10
C SER A 115 -43.93 -29.10 26.07
N HIS A 116 -44.51 -28.60 24.95
CA HIS A 116 -45.96 -28.48 24.82
C HIS A 116 -46.70 -29.82 24.74
N SER A 117 -46.03 -30.91 24.37
CA SER A 117 -46.60 -32.26 24.35
C SER A 117 -46.51 -33.02 25.68
N GLN A 118 -45.94 -32.42 26.73
CA GLN A 118 -45.92 -32.98 28.10
C GLN A 118 -46.66 -32.13 29.15
N GLN A 119 -47.26 -31.00 28.76
CA GLN A 119 -47.97 -30.08 29.67
C GLN A 119 -49.50 -30.05 29.46
N GLU A 120 -50.10 -31.12 28.94
CA GLU A 120 -51.50 -31.41 29.27
C GLU A 120 -51.55 -32.11 30.64
N VAL A 121 -52.36 -31.59 31.57
CA VAL A 121 -52.52 -31.93 33.01
C VAL A 121 -51.74 -31.01 33.98
N ASN A 122 -52.28 -29.81 34.19
CA ASN A 122 -52.73 -29.33 35.52
C ASN A 122 -53.52 -28.02 35.38
N GLU A 123 -54.58 -27.85 36.18
CA GLU A 123 -55.53 -26.74 36.08
C GLU A 123 -55.20 -25.53 36.99
N ASP A 124 -55.92 -24.44 36.71
CA ASP A 124 -56.34 -23.34 37.60
C ASP A 124 -55.36 -22.27 38.12
N GLY A 125 -55.73 -21.00 37.84
CA GLY A 125 -55.70 -19.95 38.86
C GLY A 125 -55.14 -18.57 38.48
N HIS A 126 -56.03 -17.65 38.07
CA HIS A 126 -55.90 -16.17 38.15
C HIS A 126 -54.80 -15.47 37.31
N SER A 127 -55.05 -14.54 36.38
CA SER A 127 -55.93 -13.35 36.29
C SER A 127 -55.43 -12.09 37.04
N LEU A 128 -54.75 -11.17 36.33
CA LEU A 128 -55.23 -9.79 36.06
C LEU A 128 -54.19 -8.94 35.30
N ASP A 129 -54.69 -7.90 34.63
CA ASP A 129 -53.96 -6.90 33.85
C ASP A 129 -53.05 -6.00 34.73
N GLN A 130 -52.18 -5.18 34.10
CA GLN A 130 -52.44 -3.73 33.93
C GLN A 130 -51.20 -2.96 33.40
N ASP A 131 -51.43 -2.14 32.36
CA ASP A 131 -50.49 -1.10 31.90
C ASP A 131 -50.32 0.03 32.93
N GLY A 132 -49.18 0.74 32.89
CA GLY A 132 -49.18 2.16 33.24
C GLY A 132 -48.04 2.71 34.11
N ALA A 133 -47.14 3.45 33.45
CA ALA A 133 -46.60 4.74 33.88
C ALA A 133 -46.01 4.93 35.31
N SER A 134 -44.68 5.14 35.36
CA SER A 134 -43.96 6.21 36.10
C SER A 134 -44.49 6.75 37.44
N VAL A 135 -43.62 6.78 38.47
CA VAL A 135 -43.14 8.01 39.17
C VAL A 135 -42.13 7.65 40.30
N SER A 136 -41.38 8.65 40.75
CA SER A 136 -40.17 8.65 41.61
C SER A 136 -40.19 7.98 43.01
N LEU A 137 -38.98 7.57 43.43
CA LEU A 137 -38.29 7.69 44.75
C LEU A 137 -38.96 8.57 45.85
N PRO A 138 -38.63 8.43 47.17
CA PRO A 138 -37.37 7.86 47.73
C PRO A 138 -37.47 6.99 49.04
N GLU A 139 -36.32 6.43 49.46
CA GLU A 139 -35.83 6.28 50.89
C GLU A 139 -36.66 5.46 51.94
N ASN A 140 -36.10 4.77 52.95
CA ASN A 140 -34.74 4.76 53.52
C ASN A 140 -34.42 3.54 54.45
N HIS A 141 -33.12 3.20 54.58
CA HIS A 141 -32.40 2.45 55.65
C HIS A 141 -32.74 0.98 56.05
N SER A 142 -31.73 0.10 55.98
CA SER A 142 -31.23 -0.67 57.15
C SER A 142 -29.80 -1.17 56.91
N THR A 143 -29.05 -1.43 57.99
CA THR A 143 -27.58 -1.36 58.02
C THR A 143 -26.91 -2.71 58.28
N LEU A 144 -25.88 -3.07 57.50
CA LEU A 144 -24.80 -3.95 57.96
C LEU A 144 -23.45 -3.51 57.36
N VAL A 145 -22.41 -3.57 58.18
CA VAL A 145 -21.08 -3.01 57.91
C VAL A 145 -20.24 -3.94 57.03
N THR A 146 -19.67 -3.39 55.96
CA THR A 146 -18.50 -3.94 55.26
C THR A 146 -17.40 -2.90 55.21
N ALA A 147 -16.29 -3.13 55.92
CA ALA A 147 -15.07 -2.36 55.74
C ALA A 147 -14.22 -2.97 54.60
N ASP A 148 -13.31 -2.17 54.05
CA ASP A 148 -12.26 -2.53 53.09
C ASP A 148 -12.72 -2.88 51.66
N MET A 149 -13.37 -1.92 50.98
CA MET A 149 -13.54 -1.92 49.50
C MET A 149 -13.01 -0.64 48.80
N ASP A 150 -12.62 0.40 49.55
CA ASP A 150 -12.31 1.72 48.98
C ASP A 150 -10.95 1.80 48.27
N ASN A 151 -9.99 0.95 48.64
CA ASN A 151 -8.63 0.98 48.10
C ASN A 151 -8.54 0.50 46.63
N CYS A 152 -9.56 -0.21 46.15
CA CYS A 152 -9.67 -0.63 44.74
C CYS A 152 -10.43 0.38 43.89
N SER A 153 -11.40 1.10 44.45
CA SER A 153 -12.09 2.20 43.76
C SER A 153 -11.16 3.39 43.54
N ASP A 154 -10.28 3.70 44.51
CA ASP A 154 -9.29 4.76 44.34
C ASP A 154 -8.33 4.43 43.18
N LEU A 155 -7.71 3.24 43.18
CA LEU A 155 -6.82 2.82 42.09
C LEU A 155 -7.54 2.78 40.73
N ASN A 156 -8.79 2.30 40.66
CA ASN A 156 -9.55 2.32 39.42
C ASN A 156 -9.88 3.76 38.98
N SER A 157 -10.23 4.65 39.91
CA SER A 157 -10.47 6.07 39.60
C SER A 157 -9.20 6.79 39.17
N GLU A 158 -8.04 6.41 39.72
CA GLU A 158 -6.71 6.92 39.37
C GLU A 158 -6.36 6.45 37.95
N LEU A 159 -6.58 5.17 37.65
CA LEU A 159 -6.40 4.60 36.32
C LEU A 159 -7.33 5.24 35.29
N GLN A 160 -8.61 5.46 35.63
CA GLN A 160 -9.57 6.16 34.79
C GLN A 160 -9.11 7.61 34.53
N ARG A 161 -8.64 8.32 35.57
CA ARG A 161 -8.18 9.71 35.49
C ARG A 161 -6.87 9.84 34.70
N VAL A 162 -5.96 8.86 34.82
CA VAL A 162 -4.74 8.77 34.01
C VAL A 162 -5.07 8.40 32.56
N LEU A 163 -6.05 7.53 32.31
CA LEU A 163 -6.54 7.23 30.96
C LEU A 163 -7.18 8.46 30.32
N THR A 164 -8.14 9.12 30.98
CA THR A 164 -8.75 10.36 30.48
C THR A 164 -7.74 11.51 30.36
N GLY A 165 -6.74 11.56 31.24
CA GLY A 165 -5.59 12.46 31.13
C GLY A 165 -4.76 12.18 29.89
N LEU A 166 -4.39 10.93 29.65
CA LEU A 166 -3.66 10.49 28.44
C LEU A 166 -4.48 10.70 27.17
N GLU A 167 -5.79 10.45 27.19
CA GLU A 167 -6.72 10.75 26.09
C GLU A 167 -6.80 12.26 25.83
N SER A 168 -6.80 13.10 26.86
CA SER A 168 -6.78 14.56 26.71
C SER A 168 -5.45 15.07 26.11
N VAL A 169 -4.32 14.46 26.50
CA VAL A 169 -2.98 14.77 25.97
C VAL A 169 -2.79 14.21 24.55
N LEU A 170 -3.34 13.03 24.24
CA LEU A 170 -3.41 12.48 22.88
C LEU A 170 -4.31 13.33 21.99
N CYS A 171 -5.46 13.81 22.50
CA CYS A 171 -6.36 14.71 21.78
C CYS A 171 -5.69 16.08 21.56
N GLY A 172 -4.91 16.57 22.52
CA GLY A 172 -4.05 17.75 22.37
C GLY A 172 -2.99 17.56 21.27
N ARG A 173 -2.22 16.45 21.31
CA ARG A 173 -1.24 16.12 20.26
C ARG A 173 -1.88 15.91 18.88
N LYS A 174 -3.06 15.29 18.82
CA LYS A 174 -3.78 15.02 17.57
C LYS A 174 -4.35 16.30 16.96
N LYS A 175 -4.82 17.25 17.78
CA LYS A 175 -5.17 18.61 17.35
C LYS A 175 -3.98 19.39 16.80
N SER A 176 -2.76 19.14 17.29
CA SER A 176 -1.54 19.77 16.75
C SER A 176 -0.94 19.09 15.51
N THR A 177 -1.46 17.93 15.07
CA THR A 177 -0.86 17.19 13.94
C THR A 177 -1.81 16.89 12.78
N CYS A 178 -3.13 16.72 12.97
CA CYS A 178 -4.05 16.66 11.83
C CYS A 178 -5.53 16.87 12.20
N SER A 179 -5.98 18.13 12.22
CA SER A 179 -7.32 18.58 11.79
C SER A 179 -7.48 20.06 12.13
N LEU A 180 -7.32 20.96 11.16
CA LEU A 180 -7.83 22.32 11.32
C LEU A 180 -9.36 22.22 11.48
N SER A 181 -9.93 22.88 12.49
CA SER A 181 -11.38 22.95 12.61
C SER A 181 -11.94 23.77 11.44
N VAL A 182 -13.19 23.54 11.02
CA VAL A 182 -13.80 24.31 9.91
C VAL A 182 -13.69 25.82 10.17
N ALA A 183 -13.94 26.28 11.40
CA ALA A 183 -13.77 27.68 11.80
C ALA A 183 -12.30 28.16 11.77
N GLU A 184 -11.32 27.28 11.94
CA GLU A 184 -9.89 27.60 11.80
C GLU A 184 -9.49 27.73 10.32
N VAL A 185 -10.08 26.90 9.45
CA VAL A 185 -9.94 26.98 8.00
C VAL A 185 -10.61 28.25 7.47
N ASP A 186 -11.83 28.56 7.91
CA ASP A 186 -12.54 29.80 7.55
C ASP A 186 -11.74 31.03 7.99
N ARG A 187 -11.18 31.02 9.21
CA ARG A 187 -10.29 32.09 9.71
C ARG A 187 -9.00 32.21 8.88
N GLN A 188 -8.43 31.10 8.39
CA GLN A 188 -7.29 31.12 7.48
C GLN A 188 -7.67 31.63 6.09
N ILE A 189 -8.85 31.29 5.59
CA ILE A 189 -9.40 31.82 4.33
C ILE A 189 -9.60 33.33 4.46
N GLU A 190 -10.19 33.84 5.54
CA GLU A 190 -10.31 35.29 5.79
C GLU A 190 -8.94 35.98 5.86
N GLN A 191 -7.94 35.36 6.49
CA GLN A 191 -6.57 35.89 6.54
C GLN A 191 -5.86 35.89 5.18
N LEU A 192 -6.04 34.85 4.37
CA LEU A 192 -5.51 34.82 3.00
C LEU A 192 -6.26 35.79 2.07
N THR A 193 -7.57 35.95 2.25
CA THR A 193 -8.40 36.90 1.48
C THR A 193 -7.96 38.33 1.77
N THR A 194 -7.84 38.70 3.04
CA THR A 194 -7.36 40.03 3.45
C THR A 194 -5.90 40.28 3.06
N ALA A 195 -5.03 39.25 3.07
CA ALA A 195 -3.67 39.36 2.54
C ALA A 195 -3.66 39.58 1.01
N SER A 196 -4.53 38.89 0.27
CA SER A 196 -4.71 39.11 -1.18
C SER A 196 -5.16 40.53 -1.49
N GLU A 197 -6.14 41.05 -0.74
CA GLU A 197 -6.61 42.44 -0.86
C GLU A 197 -5.49 43.46 -0.61
N HIS A 198 -4.58 43.19 0.34
CA HIS A 198 -3.39 44.03 0.57
C HIS A 198 -2.38 43.94 -0.58
N CYS A 199 -2.19 42.77 -1.18
CA CYS A 199 -1.37 42.61 -2.38
C CYS A 199 -1.98 43.36 -3.58
N ASP A 200 -3.30 43.28 -3.80
CA ASP A 200 -3.99 44.00 -4.87
C ASP A 200 -3.92 45.52 -4.69
N LEU A 201 -4.00 46.00 -3.44
CA LEU A 201 -3.76 47.40 -3.10
C LEU A 201 -2.31 47.82 -3.37
N ALA A 202 -1.33 47.00 -2.98
CA ALA A 202 0.08 47.27 -3.26
C ALA A 202 0.34 47.34 -4.79
N ILE A 203 -0.19 46.38 -5.56
CA ILE A 203 -0.11 46.37 -7.03
C ILE A 203 -0.71 47.65 -7.60
N LYS A 204 -1.92 48.05 -7.19
CA LYS A 204 -2.53 49.32 -7.63
C LYS A 204 -1.68 50.54 -7.31
N THR A 205 -1.08 50.62 -6.11
CA THR A 205 -0.19 51.75 -5.79
C THR A 205 1.08 51.77 -6.65
N VAL A 206 1.62 50.59 -7.02
CA VAL A 206 2.73 50.49 -7.97
C VAL A 206 2.29 50.90 -9.38
N GLU A 207 1.12 50.47 -9.85
CA GLU A 207 0.55 50.88 -11.14
C GLU A 207 0.25 52.38 -11.22
N GLU A 208 -0.20 53.00 -10.12
CA GLU A 208 -0.40 54.45 -10.00
C GLU A 208 0.94 55.21 -10.04
N ILE A 209 1.99 54.68 -9.40
CA ILE A 209 3.35 55.24 -9.44
C ILE A 209 3.97 55.08 -10.83
N GLU A 210 3.84 53.91 -11.48
CA GLU A 210 4.27 53.68 -12.87
C GLU A 210 3.49 54.59 -13.85
N GLY A 211 2.19 54.80 -13.61
CA GLY A 211 1.35 55.70 -14.39
C GLY A 211 1.74 57.18 -14.24
N ALA A 212 2.12 57.59 -13.03
CA ALA A 212 2.57 58.96 -12.74
C ALA A 212 3.99 59.26 -13.26
N LEU A 213 4.87 58.25 -13.27
CA LEU A 213 6.25 58.37 -13.79
C LEU A 213 6.35 58.17 -15.31
N GLY A 214 5.34 57.53 -15.93
CA GLY A 214 5.31 57.26 -17.36
C GLY A 214 5.88 55.88 -17.70
N ARG A 215 5.14 55.12 -18.51
CA ARG A 215 5.33 53.69 -18.78
C ARG A 215 6.62 53.33 -19.54
N ASP A 216 7.41 54.33 -19.94
CA ASP A 216 8.55 54.21 -20.86
C ASP A 216 9.93 54.32 -20.18
N PHE A 217 10.01 54.52 -18.85
CA PHE A 217 11.29 54.70 -18.15
C PHE A 217 12.22 53.47 -18.20
N TYR A 218 11.67 52.26 -18.37
CA TYR A 218 12.44 51.01 -18.49
C TYR A 218 11.81 50.04 -19.50
N PRO A 219 12.10 50.19 -20.81
CA PRO A 219 11.51 49.36 -21.87
C PRO A 219 11.71 47.85 -21.66
N SER A 220 12.84 47.44 -21.06
CA SER A 220 13.14 46.03 -20.75
C SER A 220 12.15 45.40 -19.77
N LEU A 221 11.68 46.15 -18.76
CA LEU A 221 10.70 45.68 -17.79
C LEU A 221 9.30 45.59 -18.42
N SER A 222 8.97 46.49 -19.35
CA SER A 222 7.71 46.42 -20.12
C SER A 222 7.68 45.20 -21.05
N GLU A 223 8.79 44.89 -21.74
CA GLU A 223 8.93 43.68 -22.56
C GLU A 223 8.95 42.37 -21.74
N GLU A 224 9.43 42.42 -20.50
CA GLU A 224 9.41 41.31 -19.57
C GLU A 224 8.00 41.08 -18.98
N ARG A 225 7.32 42.16 -18.57
CA ARG A 225 5.91 42.14 -18.15
C ARG A 225 5.01 41.54 -19.23
N VAL A 226 5.13 41.96 -20.49
CA VAL A 226 4.36 41.41 -21.62
C VAL A 226 4.66 39.92 -21.89
N ARG A 227 5.89 39.46 -21.60
CA ARG A 227 6.22 38.02 -21.67
C ARG A 227 5.54 37.23 -20.56
N TRP A 228 5.62 37.70 -19.32
CA TRP A 228 4.95 37.06 -18.18
C TRP A 228 3.42 37.08 -18.31
N GLU A 229 2.82 38.16 -18.81
CA GLU A 229 1.38 38.25 -19.12
C GLU A 229 0.96 37.20 -20.18
N LYS A 230 1.79 37.00 -21.21
CA LYS A 230 1.54 36.00 -22.25
C LYS A 230 1.69 34.56 -21.72
N GLU A 231 2.66 34.31 -20.85
CA GLU A 231 2.86 33.00 -20.22
C GLU A 231 1.72 32.68 -19.24
N LEU A 232 1.30 33.66 -18.42
CA LEU A 232 0.10 33.56 -17.58
C LEU A 232 -1.18 33.32 -18.39
N ALA A 233 -1.32 33.93 -19.57
CA ALA A 233 -2.45 33.67 -20.46
C ALA A 233 -2.42 32.22 -21.01
N GLY A 234 -1.25 31.72 -21.41
CA GLY A 234 -1.08 30.33 -21.86
C GLY A 234 -1.40 29.31 -20.76
N LEU A 235 -0.89 29.54 -19.54
CA LEU A 235 -1.20 28.69 -18.38
C LEU A 235 -2.68 28.73 -17.99
N ARG A 236 -3.38 29.86 -18.18
CA ARG A 236 -4.84 29.95 -17.99
C ARG A 236 -5.60 29.16 -19.03
N GLU A 237 -5.21 29.24 -20.31
CA GLU A 237 -5.82 28.46 -21.41
C GLU A 237 -5.59 26.95 -21.21
N GLU A 238 -4.39 26.55 -20.78
CA GLU A 238 -4.09 25.15 -20.44
C GLU A 238 -4.93 24.67 -19.24
N ASN A 239 -5.09 25.48 -18.20
CA ASN A 239 -5.91 25.14 -17.04
C ASN A 239 -7.42 25.05 -17.39
N GLU A 240 -7.93 25.94 -18.25
CA GLU A 240 -9.29 25.87 -18.78
C GLU A 240 -9.51 24.59 -19.64
N SER A 241 -8.52 24.23 -20.47
CA SER A 241 -8.49 22.98 -21.24
C SER A 241 -8.49 21.74 -20.35
N LEU A 242 -7.62 21.70 -19.32
CA LEU A 242 -7.56 20.62 -18.35
C LEU A 242 -8.86 20.49 -17.54
N THR A 243 -9.46 21.62 -17.15
CA THR A 243 -10.77 21.67 -16.48
C THR A 243 -11.88 21.12 -17.38
N ALA A 244 -11.91 21.48 -18.66
CA ALA A 244 -12.86 20.93 -19.63
C ALA A 244 -12.66 19.41 -19.84
N MET A 245 -11.41 18.93 -19.86
CA MET A 245 -11.11 17.50 -19.90
C MET A 245 -11.57 16.77 -18.64
N LEU A 246 -11.37 17.35 -17.45
CA LEU A 246 -11.85 16.78 -16.19
C LEU A 246 -13.38 16.66 -16.18
N CYS A 247 -14.11 17.72 -16.55
CA CYS A 247 -15.57 17.67 -16.70
C CYS A 247 -16.01 16.57 -17.67
N SER A 248 -15.36 16.45 -18.83
CA SER A 248 -15.65 15.39 -19.80
C SER A 248 -15.42 13.98 -19.25
N LYS A 249 -14.34 13.77 -18.47
CA LYS A 249 -14.05 12.49 -17.80
C LYS A 249 -15.03 12.19 -16.66
N GLU A 250 -15.48 13.21 -15.93
CA GLU A 250 -16.51 13.05 -14.91
C GLU A 250 -17.86 12.68 -15.52
N GLU A 251 -18.25 13.26 -16.66
CA GLU A 251 -19.43 12.83 -17.41
C GLU A 251 -19.33 11.37 -17.88
N ASP A 252 -18.19 10.93 -18.41
CA ASP A 252 -17.97 9.53 -18.81
C ASP A 252 -18.03 8.57 -17.61
N LEU A 253 -17.47 8.98 -16.46
CA LEU A 253 -17.59 8.24 -15.21
C LEU A 253 -19.05 8.16 -14.74
N ASN A 254 -19.83 9.21 -14.91
CA ASN A 254 -21.26 9.22 -14.56
C ASN A 254 -22.10 8.38 -15.54
N ARG A 255 -21.79 8.39 -16.84
CA ARG A 255 -22.38 7.48 -17.86
C ARG A 255 -22.12 6.01 -17.50
N THR A 256 -20.89 5.66 -17.14
CA THR A 256 -20.51 4.27 -16.78
C THR A 256 -21.08 3.83 -15.43
N LYS A 257 -21.17 4.72 -14.44
CA LYS A 257 -21.92 4.46 -13.19
C LYS A 257 -23.40 4.18 -13.47
N ALA A 258 -24.03 4.96 -14.37
CA ALA A 258 -25.43 4.76 -14.74
C ALA A 258 -25.68 3.41 -15.45
N THR A 259 -24.82 3.02 -16.41
CA THR A 259 -24.94 1.69 -17.07
C THR A 259 -24.71 0.53 -16.09
N MET A 260 -23.74 0.65 -15.17
CA MET A 260 -23.53 -0.34 -14.11
C MET A 260 -24.77 -0.49 -13.22
N ASN A 261 -25.41 0.61 -12.84
CA ASN A 261 -26.64 0.58 -12.03
C ASN A 261 -27.81 -0.05 -12.79
N ALA A 262 -28.00 0.27 -14.08
CA ALA A 262 -29.01 -0.38 -14.91
C ALA A 262 -28.83 -1.92 -14.98
N ILE A 263 -27.59 -2.39 -15.18
CA ILE A 263 -27.27 -3.83 -15.20
C ILE A 263 -27.55 -4.48 -13.83
N ARG A 264 -27.23 -3.80 -12.72
CA ARG A 264 -27.56 -4.27 -11.36
C ARG A 264 -29.07 -4.41 -11.17
N GLU A 265 -29.86 -3.43 -11.60
CA GLU A 265 -31.32 -3.49 -11.53
C GLU A 265 -31.90 -4.61 -12.40
N GLU A 266 -31.41 -4.81 -13.63
CA GLU A 266 -31.85 -5.92 -14.50
C GLU A 266 -31.54 -7.27 -13.85
N ARG A 267 -30.33 -7.44 -13.32
CA ARG A 267 -29.91 -8.60 -12.54
C ARG A 267 -30.87 -8.86 -11.37
N ASP A 268 -31.33 -7.83 -10.67
CA ASP A 268 -32.29 -7.97 -9.56
C ASP A 268 -33.76 -8.11 -10.01
N ARG A 269 -34.15 -7.58 -11.18
CA ARG A 269 -35.43 -7.89 -11.86
C ARG A 269 -35.49 -9.38 -12.24
N LEU A 270 -34.42 -9.90 -12.86
CA LEU A 270 -34.30 -11.32 -13.23
C LEU A 270 -34.33 -12.23 -12.00
N ARG A 271 -33.58 -11.90 -10.94
CA ARG A 271 -33.63 -12.64 -9.65
C ARG A 271 -35.02 -12.64 -8.99
N ARG A 272 -35.82 -11.58 -9.17
CA ARG A 272 -37.23 -11.58 -8.73
C ARG A 272 -38.10 -12.46 -9.62
N ARG A 273 -37.92 -12.40 -10.94
CA ARG A 273 -38.71 -13.19 -11.89
C ARG A 273 -38.45 -14.69 -11.77
N VAL A 274 -37.20 -15.11 -11.50
CA VAL A 274 -36.86 -16.51 -11.20
C VAL A 274 -37.62 -17.01 -9.97
N ARG A 275 -37.63 -16.24 -8.87
CA ARG A 275 -38.38 -16.58 -7.66
C ARG A 275 -39.88 -16.68 -7.91
N GLU A 276 -40.46 -15.72 -8.63
CA GLU A 276 -41.89 -15.74 -8.99
C GLU A 276 -42.27 -16.97 -9.85
N LEU A 277 -41.42 -17.35 -10.80
CA LEU A 277 -41.62 -18.55 -11.62
C LEU A 277 -41.51 -19.84 -10.79
N GLN A 278 -40.60 -19.89 -9.82
CA GLN A 278 -40.50 -21.01 -8.87
C GLN A 278 -41.78 -21.13 -8.03
N THR A 279 -42.32 -20.03 -7.52
CA THR A 279 -43.61 -20.03 -6.78
C THR A 279 -44.79 -20.44 -7.66
N ARG A 280 -44.89 -19.95 -8.91
CA ARG A 280 -45.96 -20.32 -9.84
C ARG A 280 -45.93 -21.80 -10.24
N LEU A 281 -44.73 -22.39 -10.34
CA LEU A 281 -44.58 -23.82 -10.64
C LEU A 281 -45.05 -24.71 -9.47
N GLN A 282 -44.88 -24.24 -8.23
CA GLN A 282 -45.38 -24.92 -7.03
C GLN A 282 -46.91 -24.84 -6.88
N SER A 283 -47.56 -23.81 -7.46
CA SER A 283 -49.01 -23.59 -7.31
C SER A 283 -49.88 -24.18 -8.43
N SER A 284 -49.33 -24.81 -9.47
CA SER A 284 -50.10 -25.21 -10.67
C SER A 284 -50.48 -26.71 -10.77
N GLN A 285 -50.43 -27.47 -9.68
CA GLN A 285 -50.90 -28.86 -9.65
C GLN A 285 -52.30 -28.98 -9.00
N PRO A 286 -53.35 -29.39 -9.74
CA PRO A 286 -54.66 -29.68 -9.17
C PRO A 286 -54.80 -31.17 -8.78
N ALA A 287 -55.52 -31.45 -7.69
CA ALA A 287 -55.79 -32.81 -7.21
C ALA A 287 -57.12 -33.38 -7.75
N GLY A 288 -57.16 -34.68 -8.10
CA GLY A 288 -58.38 -35.41 -8.49
C GLY A 288 -58.11 -36.86 -8.95
N PRO A 289 -59.03 -37.84 -8.80
CA PRO A 289 -58.59 -39.22 -8.48
C PRO A 289 -58.80 -40.35 -9.52
N SER A 290 -57.90 -41.34 -9.44
CA SER A 290 -58.02 -42.81 -9.67
C SER A 290 -58.43 -43.46 -11.02
N SER A 291 -57.41 -43.95 -11.76
CA SER A 291 -57.25 -45.33 -12.33
C SER A 291 -58.20 -45.86 -13.46
N PRO A 292 -57.87 -46.94 -14.24
CA PRO A 292 -56.70 -47.86 -14.23
C PRO A 292 -56.04 -48.25 -15.60
N GLY A 293 -54.81 -48.83 -15.56
CA GLY A 293 -54.21 -49.73 -16.59
C GLY A 293 -53.23 -49.08 -17.61
N ARG A 294 -52.07 -49.67 -17.99
CA ARG A 294 -51.54 -51.06 -17.88
C ARG A 294 -49.99 -51.09 -17.97
N LEU A 295 -49.34 -52.15 -17.41
CA LEU A 295 -47.87 -52.46 -17.41
C LEU A 295 -47.04 -51.61 -16.39
N THR A 296 -45.87 -51.98 -15.82
CA THR A 296 -45.04 -53.22 -15.67
C THR A 296 -44.11 -53.09 -14.42
N PRO A 297 -43.41 -54.14 -13.90
CA PRO A 297 -42.96 -54.14 -12.48
C PRO A 297 -41.50 -53.73 -12.13
N ALA A 298 -41.38 -53.26 -10.87
CA ALA A 298 -40.27 -53.41 -9.90
C ALA A 298 -39.09 -52.40 -9.80
N SER A 299 -39.18 -51.56 -8.74
CA SER A 299 -38.15 -51.17 -7.75
C SER A 299 -36.90 -50.32 -8.12
N ARG A 300 -36.79 -49.14 -7.49
CA ARG A 300 -35.55 -48.52 -6.93
C ARG A 300 -35.87 -47.30 -6.01
N PRO A 301 -35.00 -46.91 -5.04
CA PRO A 301 -35.33 -45.88 -4.03
C PRO A 301 -34.49 -44.58 -4.05
N ILE A 302 -35.15 -43.48 -3.65
CA ILE A 302 -34.78 -42.33 -2.78
C ILE A 302 -33.37 -41.65 -2.86
N ASN A 303 -33.43 -40.37 -3.29
CA ASN A 303 -32.67 -39.12 -3.01
C ASN A 303 -31.12 -38.89 -3.18
N PRO A 304 -30.72 -37.64 -3.53
CA PRO A 304 -29.33 -37.15 -3.57
C PRO A 304 -28.96 -36.04 -2.53
N SER A 305 -27.65 -35.86 -2.30
CA SER A 305 -26.83 -34.60 -2.31
C SER A 305 -27.51 -33.23 -1.98
N THR A 306 -26.96 -32.25 -1.22
CA THR A 306 -25.59 -31.94 -0.71
C THR A 306 -25.67 -30.74 0.28
N GLY A 307 -24.80 -30.61 1.30
CA GLY A 307 -24.73 -29.41 2.18
C GLY A 307 -23.84 -29.56 3.43
N GLU A 308 -23.36 -28.44 3.99
CA GLU A 308 -22.17 -28.27 4.85
C GLU A 308 -22.31 -28.55 6.38
N LEU A 309 -21.13 -28.69 7.03
CA LEU A 309 -20.68 -28.36 8.40
C LEU A 309 -21.56 -28.49 9.68
N SER A 310 -21.04 -29.30 10.62
CA SER A 310 -20.77 -29.01 12.06
C SER A 310 -21.86 -28.70 13.11
N THR A 311 -21.74 -29.42 14.26
CA THR A 311 -22.01 -29.01 15.68
C THR A 311 -23.48 -28.78 16.13
N SER A 312 -23.94 -29.04 17.37
CA SER A 312 -23.38 -29.72 18.56
C SER A 312 -24.48 -30.11 19.60
N SER A 313 -24.20 -31.13 20.43
CA SER A 313 -24.62 -31.36 21.85
C SER A 313 -26.02 -30.92 22.37
N SER A 314 -26.77 -31.76 23.09
CA SER A 314 -26.56 -32.16 24.51
C SER A 314 -27.78 -33.00 25.00
N SER A 315 -27.89 -33.58 26.20
CA SER A 315 -27.11 -33.52 27.45
C SER A 315 -27.15 -34.85 28.21
N ASN A 316 -26.18 -35.09 29.10
CA ASN A 316 -26.43 -35.27 30.55
C ASN A 316 -25.10 -35.36 31.32
N ASP A 317 -25.12 -34.88 32.56
CA ASP A 317 -23.95 -34.43 33.31
C ASP A 317 -23.30 -35.47 34.25
N ILE A 318 -21.94 -35.51 34.24
CA ILE A 318 -21.01 -35.47 35.42
C ILE A 318 -21.08 -36.67 36.43
N PRO A 319 -20.04 -37.09 37.23
CA PRO A 319 -18.61 -36.70 37.34
C PRO A 319 -17.55 -37.86 37.28
N VAL A 320 -16.27 -37.47 37.12
CA VAL A 320 -15.03 -37.97 37.82
C VAL A 320 -14.71 -39.49 37.87
N ALA A 321 -13.59 -39.89 37.24
CA ALA A 321 -12.34 -40.36 37.92
C ALA A 321 -11.33 -41.08 36.98
N LYS A 322 -10.06 -40.62 36.99
CA LYS A 322 -8.77 -41.38 36.92
C LYS A 322 -8.53 -42.43 35.79
N VAL A 323 -7.33 -42.72 35.28
CA VAL A 323 -5.95 -42.16 35.33
C VAL A 323 -5.16 -42.89 34.21
N ALA A 324 -4.33 -42.18 33.43
CA ALA A 324 -3.29 -42.74 32.52
C ALA A 324 -3.79 -43.74 31.42
N GLU A 325 -3.02 -44.22 30.44
CA GLU A 325 -1.58 -44.08 30.17
C GLU A 325 -1.27 -44.06 28.63
N ARG A 326 -0.21 -43.34 28.26
CA ARG A 326 0.60 -43.38 27.02
C ARG A 326 0.15 -44.33 25.87
N VAL A 327 -0.26 -43.76 24.73
CA VAL A 327 0.23 -44.21 23.40
C VAL A 327 0.48 -43.02 22.49
N LYS A 328 1.63 -43.04 21.82
CA LYS A 328 2.13 -42.04 20.85
C LYS A 328 1.26 -42.07 19.58
N LEU A 329 0.47 -41.03 19.29
CA LEU A 329 -0.30 -40.93 18.05
C LEU A 329 0.43 -40.09 16.99
N SER A 330 0.75 -40.73 15.87
CA SER A 330 1.45 -40.12 14.73
C SER A 330 0.50 -39.30 13.85
N LYS A 331 0.90 -38.05 13.58
CA LYS A 331 0.18 -37.03 12.79
C LYS A 331 -0.19 -37.50 11.37
N THR A 332 -1.48 -37.56 11.06
CA THR A 332 -1.99 -37.65 9.68
C THR A 332 -1.94 -36.26 9.01
N ARG A 333 -1.58 -36.21 7.73
CA ARG A 333 -1.23 -34.99 6.95
C ARG A 333 -2.05 -34.92 5.67
N SER A 334 -2.83 -33.84 5.52
CA SER A 334 -3.33 -33.24 4.27
C SER A 334 -3.60 -31.76 4.60
N GLU A 335 -3.33 -30.72 3.80
CA GLU A 335 -2.54 -30.54 2.57
C GLU A 335 -1.96 -29.10 2.62
N SER A 336 -1.37 -28.56 1.53
CA SER A 336 -0.75 -27.21 1.45
C SER A 336 0.40 -26.89 2.43
N SER A 337 1.53 -27.58 2.24
CA SER A 337 2.87 -27.03 2.50
C SER A 337 3.90 -27.77 1.66
N SER A 338 4.58 -27.05 0.77
CA SER A 338 5.57 -27.52 -0.19
C SER A 338 6.96 -27.68 0.44
N THR A 339 7.05 -28.54 1.45
CA THR A 339 8.32 -29.10 1.91
C THR A 339 8.16 -30.60 2.11
N GLU A 340 9.10 -31.31 1.49
CA GLU A 340 9.53 -32.69 1.66
C GLU A 340 8.54 -33.69 2.28
N ARG A 341 8.20 -34.69 1.46
CA ARG A 341 8.07 -36.08 1.93
C ARG A 341 8.94 -36.91 0.97
N PRO A 342 9.99 -37.60 1.43
CA PRO A 342 10.73 -38.49 0.55
C PRO A 342 9.80 -39.63 0.13
N VAL A 343 9.64 -39.82 -1.18
CA VAL A 343 8.89 -40.95 -1.75
C VAL A 343 9.70 -42.21 -1.47
N LEU A 344 9.14 -43.13 -0.70
CA LEU A 344 9.81 -44.40 -0.36
C LEU A 344 9.89 -45.29 -1.61
N GLY A 345 11.05 -45.89 -1.91
CA GLY A 345 11.29 -46.68 -3.12
C GLY A 345 10.35 -47.88 -3.34
N SER A 346 9.62 -48.30 -2.31
CA SER A 346 8.51 -49.25 -2.38
C SER A 346 7.32 -48.75 -3.23
N GLU A 347 7.04 -47.45 -3.21
CA GLU A 347 5.95 -46.84 -4.01
C GLU A 347 6.34 -46.78 -5.49
N ILE A 348 7.61 -46.47 -5.78
CA ILE A 348 8.19 -46.44 -7.14
C ILE A 348 8.19 -47.84 -7.76
N SER A 349 8.60 -48.85 -6.98
CA SER A 349 8.58 -50.26 -7.41
C SER A 349 7.17 -50.75 -7.75
N SER A 350 6.13 -50.22 -7.10
CA SER A 350 4.73 -50.60 -7.38
C SER A 350 4.21 -50.13 -8.76
N ILE A 351 4.91 -49.20 -9.40
CA ILE A 351 4.62 -48.66 -10.74
C ILE A 351 5.39 -49.44 -11.83
N GLY A 352 6.33 -50.32 -11.45
CA GLY A 352 7.16 -51.09 -12.38
C GLY A 352 8.46 -50.39 -12.79
N VAL A 353 8.86 -49.32 -12.09
CA VAL A 353 10.15 -48.65 -12.25
C VAL A 353 11.06 -49.07 -11.09
N SER A 354 12.26 -49.56 -11.37
CA SER A 354 13.25 -49.90 -10.34
C SER A 354 13.77 -48.65 -9.64
N SER A 355 13.94 -48.69 -8.31
CA SER A 355 14.41 -47.55 -7.48
C SER A 355 15.61 -46.84 -8.10
N ASN A 356 16.63 -47.61 -8.50
CA ASN A 356 17.86 -47.11 -9.13
C ASN A 356 17.61 -46.23 -10.37
N VAL A 357 16.58 -46.54 -11.18
CA VAL A 357 16.27 -45.75 -12.40
C VAL A 357 15.56 -44.44 -12.04
N ALA A 358 14.73 -44.44 -10.99
CA ALA A 358 14.11 -43.22 -10.48
C ALA A 358 15.12 -42.33 -9.74
N GLU A 359 16.05 -42.93 -8.99
CA GLU A 359 17.17 -42.23 -8.34
C GLU A 359 18.12 -41.63 -9.38
N HIS A 360 18.51 -42.38 -10.42
CA HIS A 360 19.29 -41.84 -11.53
C HIS A 360 18.57 -40.71 -12.27
N LEU A 361 17.26 -40.85 -12.54
CA LEU A 361 16.47 -39.78 -13.16
C LEU A 361 16.42 -38.53 -12.27
N ALA A 362 16.20 -38.70 -10.97
CA ALA A 362 16.16 -37.60 -10.01
C ALA A 362 17.51 -36.87 -9.93
N HIS A 363 18.63 -37.61 -9.86
CA HIS A 363 19.96 -37.02 -9.92
C HIS A 363 20.21 -36.28 -11.25
N SER A 364 19.93 -36.90 -12.40
CA SER A 364 20.11 -36.23 -13.70
C SER A 364 19.24 -34.98 -13.88
N LEU A 365 18.07 -34.90 -13.24
CA LEU A 365 17.25 -33.69 -13.23
C LEU A 365 17.74 -32.64 -12.22
N GLN A 366 18.33 -33.08 -11.11
CA GLN A 366 18.95 -32.20 -10.09
C GLN A 366 20.26 -31.56 -10.59
N ASP A 367 21.00 -32.28 -11.45
CA ASP A 367 22.26 -31.84 -12.06
C ASP A 367 22.05 -30.86 -13.23
N CYS A 368 20.80 -30.68 -13.70
CA CYS A 368 20.47 -29.72 -14.76
C CYS A 368 20.57 -28.27 -14.25
N SER A 369 21.34 -27.44 -14.95
CA SER A 369 21.56 -26.03 -14.62
C SER A 369 20.52 -25.09 -15.25
N ASN A 370 19.81 -25.54 -16.29
CA ASN A 370 18.82 -24.76 -17.03
C ASN A 370 17.56 -25.59 -17.33
N ILE A 371 16.40 -24.92 -17.45
CA ILE A 371 15.12 -25.55 -17.78
C ILE A 371 15.15 -26.29 -19.12
N GLN A 372 15.97 -25.84 -20.08
CA GLN A 372 16.18 -26.53 -21.35
C GLN A 372 16.89 -27.88 -21.18
N GLU A 373 17.82 -28.02 -20.23
CA GLU A 373 18.48 -29.29 -19.92
C GLU A 373 17.50 -30.25 -19.21
N ILE A 374 16.63 -29.71 -18.35
CA ILE A 374 15.52 -30.44 -17.73
C ILE A 374 14.56 -30.99 -18.80
N PHE A 375 14.18 -30.19 -19.80
CA PHE A 375 13.34 -30.69 -20.90
C PHE A 375 14.06 -31.69 -21.80
N GLN A 376 15.34 -31.47 -22.10
CA GLN A 376 16.16 -32.38 -22.91
C GLN A 376 16.31 -33.77 -22.25
N THR A 377 16.54 -33.81 -20.93
CA THR A 377 16.58 -35.06 -20.15
C THR A 377 15.21 -35.72 -20.05
N LEU A 378 14.14 -34.95 -19.80
CA LEU A 378 12.77 -35.50 -19.81
C LEU A 378 12.39 -36.10 -21.18
N TYR A 379 12.82 -35.52 -22.29
CA TYR A 379 12.64 -36.09 -23.63
C TYR A 379 13.48 -37.35 -23.86
N SER A 380 14.74 -37.38 -23.44
CA SER A 380 15.60 -38.57 -23.60
C SER A 380 15.07 -39.79 -22.82
N HIS A 381 14.36 -39.54 -21.71
CA HIS A 381 13.66 -40.55 -20.93
C HIS A 381 12.21 -40.84 -21.38
N GLY A 382 11.78 -40.32 -22.54
CA GLY A 382 10.51 -40.69 -23.19
C GLY A 382 9.28 -39.91 -22.73
N SER A 383 9.44 -38.77 -22.06
CA SER A 383 8.32 -37.91 -21.67
C SER A 383 7.75 -37.14 -22.87
N ALA A 384 6.51 -37.43 -23.25
CA ALA A 384 5.80 -36.75 -24.33
C ALA A 384 5.20 -35.41 -23.87
N ILE A 385 6.06 -34.45 -23.51
CA ILE A 385 5.64 -33.07 -23.23
C ILE A 385 5.37 -32.37 -24.57
N SER A 386 4.23 -31.69 -24.67
CA SER A 386 3.88 -30.88 -25.84
C SER A 386 4.66 -29.57 -25.84
N GLU A 387 5.20 -29.14 -26.98
CA GLU A 387 5.97 -27.90 -27.13
C GLU A 387 5.24 -26.66 -26.57
N ASN A 388 3.91 -26.58 -26.71
CA ASN A 388 3.10 -25.51 -26.12
C ASN A 388 3.25 -25.41 -24.58
N LYS A 389 3.35 -26.56 -23.88
CA LYS A 389 3.56 -26.60 -22.43
C LYS A 389 4.98 -26.21 -22.04
N ILE A 390 5.97 -26.51 -22.89
CA ILE A 390 7.35 -26.06 -22.66
C ILE A 390 7.39 -24.54 -22.70
N ARG A 391 6.78 -23.92 -23.72
CA ARG A 391 6.67 -22.46 -23.80
C ARG A 391 5.87 -21.85 -22.64
N GLU A 392 4.80 -22.50 -22.17
CA GLU A 392 4.08 -22.09 -20.95
C GLU A 392 5.01 -22.09 -19.71
N PHE A 393 5.82 -23.12 -19.53
CA PHE A 393 6.76 -23.19 -18.41
C PHE A 393 7.92 -22.21 -18.53
N GLU A 394 8.49 -22.02 -19.73
CA GLU A 394 9.55 -21.04 -20.00
C GLU A 394 9.08 -19.61 -19.67
N VAL A 395 7.89 -19.22 -20.14
CA VAL A 395 7.30 -17.90 -19.89
C VAL A 395 7.00 -17.70 -18.40
N GLU A 396 6.44 -18.70 -17.71
CA GLU A 396 6.14 -18.59 -16.27
C GLU A 396 7.41 -18.59 -15.41
N THR A 397 8.48 -19.30 -15.81
CA THR A 397 9.78 -19.22 -15.13
C THR A 397 10.51 -17.91 -15.39
N GLU A 398 10.40 -17.32 -16.59
CA GLU A 398 10.91 -15.96 -16.85
C GLU A 398 10.19 -14.94 -15.95
N ARG A 399 8.85 -14.99 -15.89
CA ARG A 399 8.03 -14.12 -15.02
C ARG A 399 8.39 -14.25 -13.54
N LEU A 400 8.48 -15.48 -13.03
CA LEU A 400 8.86 -15.74 -11.64
C LEU A 400 10.31 -15.34 -11.34
N ASN A 401 11.25 -15.54 -12.27
CA ASN A 401 12.64 -15.15 -12.08
C ASN A 401 12.79 -13.63 -12.05
N SER A 402 12.13 -12.89 -12.95
CA SER A 402 12.12 -11.41 -12.91
C SER A 402 11.50 -10.87 -11.61
N ARG A 403 10.41 -11.48 -11.11
CA ARG A 403 9.85 -11.14 -9.79
C ARG A 403 10.85 -11.38 -8.66
N ILE A 404 11.60 -12.49 -8.70
CA ILE A 404 12.65 -12.78 -7.72
C ILE A 404 13.81 -11.79 -7.81
N GLU A 405 14.24 -11.38 -9.01
CA GLU A 405 15.27 -10.36 -9.20
C GLU A 405 14.83 -8.99 -8.65
N HIS A 406 13.59 -8.56 -8.92
CA HIS A 406 13.06 -7.30 -8.38
C HIS A 406 12.92 -7.32 -6.85
N LEU A 407 12.38 -8.41 -6.28
CA LEU A 407 12.30 -8.57 -4.81
C LEU A 407 13.68 -8.58 -4.14
N LYS A 408 14.73 -9.09 -4.79
CA LYS A 408 16.11 -9.00 -4.31
C LYS A 408 16.60 -7.55 -4.31
N SER A 409 16.53 -6.84 -5.44
CA SER A 409 16.96 -5.44 -5.51
C SER A 409 16.18 -4.52 -4.55
N GLN A 410 14.90 -4.79 -4.30
CA GLN A 410 14.12 -4.09 -3.29
C GLN A 410 14.64 -4.37 -1.87
N ASN A 411 15.05 -5.61 -1.57
CA ASN A 411 15.64 -5.97 -0.28
C ASN A 411 17.02 -5.34 -0.07
N ASP A 412 17.83 -5.28 -1.14
CA ASP A 412 19.15 -4.61 -1.13
C ASP A 412 18.99 -3.10 -0.86
N LEU A 413 18.06 -2.41 -1.55
CA LEU A 413 17.77 -1.00 -1.28
C LEU A 413 17.25 -0.76 0.14
N LEU A 414 16.33 -1.60 0.63
CA LEU A 414 15.84 -1.52 2.01
C LEU A 414 16.95 -1.74 3.04
N THR A 415 17.96 -2.55 2.72
CA THR A 415 19.12 -2.77 3.58
C THR A 415 20.00 -1.52 3.62
N ILE A 416 20.36 -0.95 2.47
CA ILE A 416 21.21 0.25 2.36
C ILE A 416 20.54 1.46 3.03
N THR A 417 19.24 1.70 2.75
CA THR A 417 18.47 2.79 3.38
C THR A 417 18.35 2.62 4.90
N LEU A 418 18.23 1.40 5.42
CA LEU A 418 18.19 1.15 6.86
C LEU A 418 19.56 1.37 7.51
N GLU A 419 20.65 0.99 6.84
CA GLU A 419 22.01 1.28 7.30
C GLU A 419 22.30 2.78 7.32
N GLU A 420 21.87 3.54 6.30
CA GLU A 420 21.97 5.00 6.28
C GLU A 420 21.12 5.66 7.38
N CYS A 421 19.86 5.24 7.53
CA CYS A 421 18.97 5.71 8.62
C CYS A 421 19.58 5.46 10.00
N LYS A 422 20.19 4.27 10.20
CA LYS A 422 20.90 3.93 11.44
C LYS A 422 22.10 4.83 11.65
N GLY A 423 22.96 5.02 10.66
CA GLY A 423 24.11 5.92 10.74
C GLY A 423 23.70 7.38 10.99
N ASN A 424 22.55 7.81 10.46
CA ASN A 424 21.97 9.12 10.73
C ASN A 424 21.49 9.25 12.19
N ALA A 425 20.77 8.25 12.70
CA ALA A 425 20.32 8.20 14.09
C ALA A 425 21.48 8.17 15.09
N GLU A 426 22.54 7.40 14.81
CA GLU A 426 23.77 7.37 15.61
C GLU A 426 24.46 8.75 15.64
N ARG A 427 24.54 9.44 14.49
CA ARG A 427 25.09 10.81 14.40
C ARG A 427 24.26 11.81 15.19
N MET A 428 22.93 11.78 15.04
CA MET A 428 22.02 12.65 15.80
C MET A 428 22.12 12.38 17.32
N SER A 429 22.20 11.12 17.73
CA SER A 429 22.37 10.74 19.14
C SER A 429 23.68 11.28 19.73
N MET A 430 24.79 11.14 18.99
CA MET A 430 26.07 11.73 19.38
C MET A 430 25.99 13.26 19.46
N LEU A 431 25.32 13.89 18.51
CA LEU A 431 25.14 15.35 18.45
C LEU A 431 24.34 15.85 19.66
N VAL A 432 23.20 15.22 19.97
CA VAL A 432 22.39 15.51 21.17
C VAL A 432 23.25 15.37 22.44
N GLY A 433 24.06 14.31 22.56
CA GLY A 433 24.99 14.15 23.68
C GLY A 433 26.00 15.29 23.82
N LYS A 434 26.52 15.84 22.70
CA LYS A 434 27.36 17.06 22.73
C LYS A 434 26.58 18.27 23.23
N TYR A 435 25.35 18.48 22.74
CA TYR A 435 24.49 19.58 23.17
C TYR A 435 24.09 19.49 24.65
N GLU A 436 23.74 18.30 25.16
CA GLU A 436 23.39 18.08 26.58
C GLU A 436 24.57 18.31 27.52
N SER A 437 25.77 17.83 27.14
CA SER A 437 27.02 18.11 27.85
C SER A 437 27.29 19.62 27.92
N ASN A 438 27.20 20.31 26.78
CA ASN A 438 27.42 21.76 26.72
C ASN A 438 26.35 22.56 27.47
N ALA A 439 25.08 22.15 27.44
CA ALA A 439 24.02 22.78 28.22
C ALA A 439 24.27 22.65 29.73
N THR A 440 24.80 21.50 30.17
CA THR A 440 25.20 21.25 31.55
C THR A 440 26.41 22.10 31.95
N ALA A 441 27.44 22.16 31.11
CA ALA A 441 28.60 23.04 31.32
C ALA A 441 28.19 24.53 31.38
N LEU A 442 27.33 24.99 30.47
CA LEU A 442 26.80 26.36 30.49
C LEU A 442 26.00 26.67 31.77
N ARG A 443 25.20 25.72 32.26
CA ARG A 443 24.45 25.87 33.53
C ARG A 443 25.39 26.00 34.74
N LEU A 444 26.45 25.18 34.81
CA LEU A 444 27.47 25.29 35.87
C LEU A 444 28.25 26.62 35.76
N ALA A 445 28.62 27.03 34.55
CA ALA A 445 29.30 28.30 34.32
C ALA A 445 28.42 29.52 34.65
N LEU A 446 27.10 29.42 34.47
CA LEU A 446 26.12 30.41 34.91
C LEU A 446 26.09 30.48 36.45
N GLN A 447 25.95 29.33 37.12
CA GLN A 447 25.90 29.24 38.59
C GLN A 447 27.16 29.84 39.25
N TYR A 448 28.36 29.54 38.73
CA TYR A 448 29.59 30.19 39.20
C TYR A 448 29.63 31.69 38.91
N SER A 449 28.96 32.16 37.86
CA SER A 449 28.83 33.60 37.55
C SER A 449 27.86 34.30 38.52
N GLU A 450 26.74 33.67 38.87
CA GLU A 450 25.78 34.16 39.87
C GLU A 450 26.45 34.28 41.24
N GLN A 451 27.19 33.24 41.66
CA GLN A 451 27.97 33.27 42.91
C GLN A 451 29.10 34.32 42.88
N CYS A 452 29.72 34.56 41.72
CA CYS A 452 30.66 35.68 41.57
C CYS A 452 29.97 37.04 41.78
N ILE A 453 28.77 37.21 41.22
CA ILE A 453 28.01 38.46 41.33
C ILE A 453 27.61 38.70 42.80
N GLU A 454 27.06 37.69 43.49
CA GLU A 454 26.72 37.76 44.92
C GLU A 454 27.93 38.22 45.78
N ALA A 455 29.11 37.64 45.53
CA ALA A 455 30.33 38.02 46.25
C ALA A 455 30.85 39.44 45.87
N TYR A 456 30.69 39.86 44.61
CA TYR A 456 31.05 41.21 44.16
C TYR A 456 30.10 42.29 44.69
N GLU A 457 28.80 42.02 44.78
CA GLU A 457 27.81 42.93 45.36
C GLU A 457 28.11 43.20 46.84
N LEU A 458 28.51 42.17 47.59
CA LEU A 458 28.93 42.32 48.98
C LEU A 458 30.26 43.09 49.13
N LEU A 459 31.25 42.83 48.27
CA LEU A 459 32.48 43.64 48.23
C LEU A 459 32.20 45.12 47.90
N LEU A 460 31.26 45.39 46.98
CA LEU A 460 30.84 46.74 46.64
C LEU A 460 30.11 47.41 47.81
N ALA A 461 29.15 46.73 48.44
CA ALA A 461 28.41 47.24 49.59
C ALA A 461 29.34 47.56 50.78
N LEU A 462 30.36 46.72 51.02
CA LEU A 462 31.41 46.98 52.01
C LEU A 462 32.19 48.26 51.66
N ALA A 463 32.66 48.41 50.42
CA ALA A 463 33.39 49.60 49.97
C ALA A 463 32.56 50.89 49.99
N GLU A 464 31.30 50.84 49.56
CA GLU A 464 30.36 51.98 49.60
C GLU A 464 30.02 52.37 51.05
N SER A 465 29.87 51.40 51.95
CA SER A 465 29.64 51.67 53.38
C SER A 465 30.87 52.26 54.07
N GLU A 466 32.09 51.81 53.71
CA GLU A 466 33.34 52.40 54.17
C GLU A 466 33.49 53.84 53.68
N GLN A 467 33.26 54.08 52.38
CA GLN A 467 33.29 55.42 51.81
C GLN A 467 32.26 56.35 52.48
N SER A 468 31.05 55.86 52.72
CA SER A 468 29.99 56.61 53.42
C SER A 468 30.37 56.96 54.87
N LEU A 469 31.01 56.02 55.57
CA LEU A 469 31.50 56.22 56.94
C LEU A 469 32.63 57.24 56.99
N VAL A 470 33.58 57.17 56.04
CA VAL A 470 34.68 58.15 55.88
C VAL A 470 34.15 59.55 55.53
N PHE A 471 33.19 59.67 54.61
CA PHE A 471 32.54 60.97 54.31
C PHE A 471 31.78 61.53 55.52
N GLY A 472 31.06 60.68 56.27
CA GLY A 472 30.41 61.06 57.52
C GLY A 472 31.40 61.59 58.56
N GLN A 473 32.58 60.97 58.68
CA GLN A 473 33.65 61.41 59.57
C GLN A 473 34.26 62.75 59.14
N PHE A 474 34.54 62.96 57.85
CA PHE A 474 35.02 64.26 57.36
C PHE A 474 34.01 65.38 57.60
N ARG A 475 32.71 65.12 57.34
CA ARG A 475 31.62 66.07 57.65
C ARG A 475 31.54 66.37 59.16
N ALA A 476 31.72 65.37 60.02
CA ALA A 476 31.76 65.54 61.47
C ALA A 476 33.00 66.30 61.98
N ALA A 477 34.14 66.18 61.28
CA ALA A 477 35.36 66.93 61.55
C ALA A 477 35.31 68.39 61.04
N GLY A 478 34.19 68.83 60.45
CA GLY A 478 34.04 70.19 59.88
C GLY A 478 34.74 70.39 58.53
N VAL A 479 35.21 69.31 57.89
CA VAL A 479 35.88 69.34 56.58
C VAL A 479 34.84 69.08 55.49
N GLY A 480 34.25 70.16 54.97
CA GLY A 480 33.23 70.12 53.92
C GLY A 480 33.41 71.22 52.88
N THR A 481 33.04 70.92 51.63
CA THR A 481 32.99 71.91 50.55
C THR A 481 31.89 72.94 50.81
N VAL A 482 32.24 74.22 50.72
CA VAL A 482 31.29 75.33 50.91
C VAL A 482 30.36 75.42 49.70
N GLY A 483 29.17 74.85 49.79
CA GLY A 483 28.14 75.06 48.76
C GLY A 483 27.20 73.91 48.45
N GLU A 484 26.59 73.26 49.46
CA GLU A 484 25.33 72.53 49.22
C GLU A 484 24.43 72.59 50.45
N GLN A 485 23.26 73.21 50.29
CA GLN A 485 22.19 73.25 51.30
C GLN A 485 21.10 72.25 50.89
N SER A 486 21.05 71.08 51.53
CA SER A 486 19.84 70.23 51.53
C SER A 486 19.93 69.15 52.62
N GLY A 487 18.82 68.90 53.32
CA GLY A 487 18.64 67.77 54.24
C GLY A 487 18.79 68.10 55.73
N GLU A 488 17.70 67.94 56.48
CA GLU A 488 17.59 68.17 57.92
C GLU A 488 18.15 67.01 58.79
N GLU A 489 19.01 66.15 58.23
CA GLU A 489 19.59 65.01 58.96
C GLU A 489 20.80 65.45 59.81
N SER A 490 20.75 65.16 61.11
CA SER A 490 21.88 65.41 62.00
C SER A 490 23.10 64.61 61.57
N ILE A 491 24.31 65.18 61.69
CA ILE A 491 25.58 64.49 61.42
C ILE A 491 25.67 63.15 62.18
N THR A 492 25.09 63.08 63.39
CA THR A 492 25.01 61.86 64.20
C THR A 492 24.10 60.79 63.61
N GLN A 493 23.03 61.18 62.91
CA GLN A 493 22.12 60.25 62.22
C GLN A 493 22.76 59.72 60.93
N ILE A 494 23.49 60.56 60.19
CA ILE A 494 24.23 60.16 58.98
C ILE A 494 25.31 59.13 59.35
N LEU A 495 26.12 59.41 60.38
CA LEU A 495 27.13 58.47 60.88
C LEU A 495 26.51 57.18 61.40
N LYS A 496 25.38 57.25 62.12
CA LYS A 496 24.68 56.05 62.59
C LYS A 496 24.18 55.20 61.42
N ARG A 497 23.52 55.81 60.42
CA ARG A 497 23.08 55.10 59.21
C ARG A 497 24.25 54.44 58.49
N ALA A 498 25.38 55.14 58.32
CA ALA A 498 26.57 54.56 57.69
C ALA A 498 27.13 53.36 58.46
N HIS A 499 27.16 53.42 59.79
CA HIS A 499 27.58 52.31 60.64
C HIS A 499 26.60 51.13 60.61
N ASP A 500 25.29 51.39 60.64
CA ASP A 500 24.25 50.37 60.55
C ASP A 500 24.31 49.66 59.18
N CYS A 501 24.47 50.42 58.08
CA CYS A 501 24.68 49.89 56.73
C CYS A 501 25.97 49.04 56.61
N ARG A 502 27.08 49.50 57.19
CA ARG A 502 28.33 48.73 57.23
C ARG A 502 28.14 47.42 57.98
N LYS A 503 27.51 47.44 59.16
CA LYS A 503 27.22 46.21 59.93
C LYS A 503 26.31 45.24 59.18
N THR A 504 25.36 45.72 58.39
CA THR A 504 24.55 44.82 57.53
C THR A 504 25.35 44.18 56.40
N ALA A 505 26.26 44.92 55.75
CA ALA A 505 27.13 44.36 54.71
C ALA A 505 28.15 43.35 55.27
N GLU A 506 28.74 43.66 56.43
CA GLU A 506 29.67 42.79 57.15
C GLU A 506 29.00 41.48 57.61
N ASN A 507 27.76 41.53 58.08
CA ASN A 507 27.01 40.34 58.44
C ASN A 507 26.69 39.47 57.20
N ALA A 508 26.21 40.08 56.10
CA ALA A 508 25.92 39.35 54.87
C ALA A 508 27.18 38.71 54.24
N ALA A 509 28.33 39.38 54.32
CA ALA A 509 29.62 38.82 53.92
C ALA A 509 30.05 37.63 54.80
N LYS A 510 29.83 37.71 56.12
CA LYS A 510 30.05 36.58 57.05
C LYS A 510 29.13 35.40 56.76
N ASP A 511 27.86 35.65 56.45
CA ASP A 511 26.90 34.59 56.09
C ASP A 511 27.29 33.89 54.78
N LEU A 512 27.80 34.62 53.78
CA LEU A 512 28.33 34.03 52.54
C LEU A 512 29.60 33.21 52.78
N LEU A 513 30.53 33.69 53.62
CA LEU A 513 31.72 32.93 54.02
C LEU A 513 31.36 31.69 54.86
N GLY A 514 30.34 31.77 55.72
CA GLY A 514 29.80 30.62 56.44
C GLY A 514 29.20 29.56 55.51
N ARG A 515 28.53 29.98 54.42
CA ARG A 515 28.07 29.08 53.35
C ARG A 515 29.23 28.41 52.60
N LEU A 516 30.34 29.13 52.37
CA LEU A 516 31.56 28.58 51.78
C LEU A 516 32.16 27.48 52.67
N ASP A 517 32.38 27.78 53.94
CA ASP A 517 33.00 26.86 54.90
C ASP A 517 32.15 25.60 55.11
N GLY A 518 30.81 25.74 55.12
CA GLY A 518 29.88 24.61 55.12
C GLY A 518 29.90 23.78 53.84
N SER A 519 30.03 24.41 52.68
CA SER A 519 30.09 23.74 51.37
C SER A 519 31.36 22.88 51.22
N CYS A 520 32.49 23.33 51.77
CA CYS A 520 33.74 22.59 51.77
C CYS A 520 33.64 21.21 52.46
N GLY A 521 32.78 21.09 53.49
CA GLY A 521 32.54 19.83 54.20
C GLY A 521 31.67 18.81 53.45
N ALA A 522 30.91 19.24 52.43
CA ALA A 522 29.99 18.37 51.68
C ALA A 522 30.59 17.74 50.42
N ALA A 523 31.80 18.18 50.01
CA ALA A 523 32.43 17.86 48.72
C ALA A 523 32.88 16.40 48.51
N PHE A 524 32.50 15.46 49.40
CA PHE A 524 32.82 14.03 49.30
C PHE A 524 31.60 13.10 49.13
N ALA A 525 30.38 13.64 49.00
CA ALA A 525 29.22 12.87 48.58
C ALA A 525 29.16 12.73 47.05
N VAL A 526 28.94 11.51 46.56
CA VAL A 526 29.07 11.13 45.15
C VAL A 526 28.06 11.87 44.24
N THR A 527 28.56 12.27 43.07
CA THR A 527 27.84 12.88 41.96
C THR A 527 26.54 12.16 41.61
N GLY A 528 25.39 12.84 41.70
CA GLY A 528 24.14 12.35 41.12
C GLY A 528 22.84 12.55 41.91
N CYS A 529 22.59 13.73 42.47
CA CYS A 529 21.21 14.11 42.82
C CYS A 529 20.95 15.59 42.53
N SER A 530 19.83 15.88 41.87
CA SER A 530 19.35 17.25 41.71
C SER A 530 18.89 17.75 43.06
N VAL A 531 19.40 18.91 43.51
CA VAL A 531 18.88 19.60 44.70
C VAL A 531 17.40 19.93 44.45
N GLN A 532 16.50 19.18 45.07
CA GLN A 532 15.07 19.35 44.96
C GLN A 532 14.64 20.51 45.87
N PRO A 533 13.87 21.52 45.38
CA PRO A 533 13.48 22.69 46.18
C PRO A 533 12.72 22.39 47.50
N TRP A 534 12.27 21.16 47.69
CA TRP A 534 11.47 20.71 48.83
C TRP A 534 12.30 20.29 50.05
N GLU A 535 13.61 20.02 49.91
CA GLU A 535 14.45 19.58 51.05
C GLU A 535 14.55 20.65 52.16
N SER A 536 14.51 21.93 51.78
CA SER A 536 14.51 23.09 52.68
C SER A 536 13.32 23.15 53.65
N LEU A 537 12.25 22.38 53.43
CA LEU A 537 11.06 22.38 54.29
C LEU A 537 11.12 21.32 55.41
N SER A 538 12.11 20.43 55.38
CA SER A 538 12.23 19.33 56.36
C SER A 538 12.91 19.71 57.68
N SER A 539 13.53 20.90 57.78
CA SER A 539 14.22 21.39 58.98
C SER A 539 13.31 21.99 60.06
N ASN A 540 12.00 22.11 59.81
CA ASN A 540 11.05 22.73 60.73
C ASN A 540 10.38 21.68 61.64
N SER A 541 11.13 21.13 62.60
CA SER A 541 10.57 20.33 63.70
C SER A 541 11.25 20.66 65.02
N HIS A 542 10.45 21.19 65.95
CA HIS A 542 10.93 21.78 67.20
C HIS A 542 11.20 20.72 68.28
N THR A 543 12.41 20.66 68.80
CA THR A 543 12.68 20.18 70.17
C THR A 543 13.62 21.14 70.89
N SER A 544 13.04 22.10 71.60
CA SER A 544 13.78 23.06 72.41
C SER A 544 14.35 22.39 73.66
N THR A 545 15.63 22.02 73.64
CA THR A 545 16.40 21.73 74.87
C THR A 545 17.75 22.45 74.89
N THR A 546 17.79 23.47 75.73
CA THR A 546 18.91 24.04 76.48
C THR A 546 20.35 23.63 76.14
N SER A 547 21.20 24.67 76.07
CA SER A 547 22.64 24.63 76.38
C SER A 547 23.59 24.09 75.31
N SER A 548 23.98 24.98 74.41
CA SER A 548 25.38 25.05 73.97
C SER A 548 25.78 26.50 73.85
N THR A 549 26.79 26.91 74.63
CA THR A 549 27.40 28.24 74.56
C THR A 549 28.29 28.34 73.33
N ALA A 550 27.68 28.40 72.16
CA ALA A 550 28.30 29.05 71.01
C ALA A 550 28.32 30.55 71.35
N SER A 551 29.37 30.97 72.06
CA SER A 551 29.73 32.38 72.19
C SER A 551 29.75 32.96 70.79
N SER A 552 28.80 33.85 70.48
CA SER A 552 28.93 34.74 69.33
C SER A 552 30.14 35.60 69.61
N CYS A 553 31.30 35.15 69.13
CA CYS A 553 32.46 36.00 69.03
C CYS A 553 32.05 37.12 68.08
N ASP A 554 31.76 38.29 68.66
CA ASP A 554 31.52 39.56 67.98
C ASP A 554 32.87 40.01 67.39
N THR A 555 33.43 39.17 66.51
CA THR A 555 34.63 39.43 65.76
C THR A 555 34.25 40.42 64.69
N ASP A 556 34.75 41.64 64.81
CA ASP A 556 34.69 42.65 63.77
C ASP A 556 35.10 42.03 62.43
N PHE A 557 34.39 42.38 61.34
CA PHE A 557 34.75 41.86 60.02
C PHE A 557 36.15 42.32 59.66
N SER A 558 37.06 41.36 59.48
CA SER A 558 38.49 41.63 59.39
C SER A 558 38.94 41.84 57.95
N ARG A 559 40.14 42.39 57.75
CA ARG A 559 40.74 42.50 56.40
C ARG A 559 41.06 41.12 55.83
N GLU A 560 41.27 40.15 56.70
CA GLU A 560 41.46 38.74 56.37
C GLU A 560 40.17 38.11 55.83
N ASP A 561 38.99 38.48 56.36
CA ASP A 561 37.69 38.04 55.82
C ASP A 561 37.39 38.70 54.46
N GLU A 562 37.71 39.99 54.32
CA GLU A 562 37.64 40.69 53.03
C GLU A 562 38.57 40.06 51.98
N GLN A 563 39.77 39.62 52.39
CA GLN A 563 40.70 38.92 51.53
C GLN A 563 40.18 37.52 51.14
N ARG A 564 39.62 36.75 52.09
CA ARG A 564 38.97 35.47 51.79
C ARG A 564 37.83 35.61 50.78
N LEU A 565 37.03 36.67 50.87
CA LEU A 565 35.97 36.96 49.91
C LEU A 565 36.53 37.25 48.50
N LYS A 566 37.66 37.97 48.40
CA LYS A 566 38.38 38.19 47.13
C LYS A 566 38.99 36.90 46.57
N ASP A 567 39.55 36.06 47.44
CA ASP A 567 40.14 34.77 47.05
C ASP A 567 39.03 33.81 46.55
N TYR A 568 37.86 33.81 47.18
CA TYR A 568 36.68 33.06 46.72
C TYR A 568 36.19 33.54 45.35
N VAL A 569 36.09 34.85 45.11
CA VAL A 569 35.81 35.40 43.78
C VAL A 569 36.84 34.94 42.74
N GLN A 570 38.11 34.81 43.12
CA GLN A 570 39.14 34.29 42.21
C GLN A 570 39.01 32.78 41.98
N GLN A 571 38.63 32.01 43.00
CA GLN A 571 38.32 30.58 42.86
C GLN A 571 37.15 30.35 41.90
N LEU A 572 36.01 31.02 42.10
CA LEU A 572 34.84 30.90 41.22
C LEU A 572 35.13 31.25 39.75
N LYS A 573 36.01 32.23 39.50
CA LYS A 573 36.49 32.53 38.13
C LYS A 573 37.30 31.38 37.54
N ASN A 574 38.16 30.76 38.35
CA ASN A 574 38.98 29.62 37.92
C ASN A 574 38.09 28.41 37.63
N ASP A 575 37.10 28.12 38.49
CA ASP A 575 36.17 27.00 38.33
C ASP A 575 35.26 27.21 37.11
N ARG A 576 34.77 28.44 36.88
CA ARG A 576 34.07 28.84 35.65
C ARG A 576 34.95 28.66 34.41
N ALA A 577 36.25 29.00 34.48
CA ALA A 577 37.18 28.80 33.37
C ALA A 577 37.44 27.31 33.10
N ALA A 578 37.56 26.49 34.13
CA ALA A 578 37.69 25.03 34.03
C ALA A 578 36.46 24.40 33.36
N VAL A 579 35.25 24.81 33.75
CA VAL A 579 34.00 24.36 33.08
C VAL A 579 33.94 24.83 31.63
N LYS A 580 34.39 26.05 31.31
CA LYS A 580 34.43 26.52 29.92
C LYS A 580 35.36 25.68 29.03
N LEU A 581 36.43 25.09 29.60
CA LEU A 581 37.34 24.20 28.88
C LEU A 581 36.74 22.82 28.56
N THR A 582 35.65 22.40 29.21
CA THR A 582 34.97 21.13 28.90
C THR A 582 33.91 21.25 27.80
N MET A 583 33.64 22.47 27.31
CA MET A 583 32.68 22.71 26.24
C MET A 583 33.21 22.21 24.90
N LEU A 584 32.40 21.43 24.20
CA LEU A 584 32.69 20.87 22.89
C LEU A 584 32.26 21.82 21.77
N GLU A 585 32.91 21.73 20.60
CA GLU A 585 32.42 22.41 19.40
C GLU A 585 31.12 21.75 18.92
N LEU A 586 30.11 22.57 18.64
CA LEU A 586 28.77 22.14 18.25
C LEU A 586 28.64 22.20 16.72
N GLU A 587 28.36 21.05 16.12
CA GLU A 587 28.00 20.94 14.70
C GLU A 587 26.51 21.28 14.53
N SER A 588 26.13 21.87 13.39
CA SER A 588 24.72 22.13 13.07
C SER A 588 23.96 20.82 12.85
N VAL A 589 22.74 20.72 13.40
CA VAL A 589 21.79 19.63 13.09
C VAL A 589 21.43 19.62 11.60
N HIS A 590 21.35 20.82 11.00
CA HIS A 590 21.14 20.99 9.58
C HIS A 590 22.48 20.94 8.87
N VAL A 591 22.70 19.88 8.09
CA VAL A 591 23.72 19.87 7.04
C VAL A 591 23.26 20.85 5.97
N ASP A 592 23.82 22.05 5.99
CA ASP A 592 23.62 23.02 4.92
C ASP A 592 24.16 22.41 3.61
N PRO A 593 23.33 22.24 2.56
CA PRO A 593 23.75 21.60 1.30
C PRO A 593 24.96 22.26 0.62
N LEU A 594 25.30 23.49 1.00
CA LEU A 594 26.44 24.24 0.49
C LEU A 594 27.73 24.02 1.29
N SER A 595 27.68 23.37 2.46
CA SER A 595 28.84 23.06 3.30
C SER A 595 29.61 21.81 2.83
N LEU A 596 29.88 21.70 1.53
CA LEU A 596 30.72 20.65 0.92
C LEU A 596 32.23 20.94 1.07
N GLU A 597 32.70 21.24 2.28
CA GLU A 597 34.14 21.11 2.59
C GLU A 597 34.49 19.69 3.06
N ILE A 598 34.70 18.83 2.07
CA ILE A 598 35.67 17.72 2.06
C ILE A 598 35.69 16.84 3.33
N LYS A 599 34.76 15.87 3.39
CA LYS A 599 34.93 14.66 4.21
C LYS A 599 34.59 13.41 3.37
N PRO A 600 35.59 12.66 2.85
CA PRO A 600 35.40 11.66 1.80
C PRO A 600 34.85 10.31 2.31
N ARG A 601 33.79 10.36 3.12
CA ARG A 601 33.13 9.17 3.71
C ARG A 601 31.62 9.10 3.47
N GLY A 602 30.98 10.18 3.01
CA GLY A 602 29.55 10.18 2.67
C GLY A 602 29.27 9.72 1.23
N ASP A 603 30.13 10.11 0.29
CA ASP A 603 29.87 9.98 -1.15
C ASP A 603 29.70 8.52 -1.61
N THR A 604 30.42 7.56 -0.99
CA THR A 604 30.33 6.14 -1.35
C THR A 604 28.93 5.59 -1.06
N HIS A 605 28.42 5.78 0.16
CA HIS A 605 27.08 5.31 0.54
C HIS A 605 25.97 6.00 -0.28
N ARG A 606 26.16 7.27 -0.66
CA ARG A 606 25.20 7.99 -1.51
C ARG A 606 25.17 7.41 -2.93
N LEU A 607 26.33 7.11 -3.51
CA LEU A 607 26.45 6.45 -4.81
C LEU A 607 25.94 5.00 -4.77
N ASP A 608 26.16 4.29 -3.67
CA ASP A 608 25.63 2.93 -3.45
C ASP A 608 24.10 2.94 -3.39
N LEU A 609 23.50 3.94 -2.73
CA LEU A 609 22.05 4.15 -2.70
C LEU A 609 21.49 4.49 -4.09
N GLU A 610 22.07 5.46 -4.79
CA GLU A 610 21.69 5.83 -6.17
C GLU A 610 21.75 4.60 -7.11
N ASN A 611 22.82 3.80 -7.01
CA ASN A 611 22.99 2.57 -7.78
C ASN A 611 21.95 1.49 -7.38
N ALA A 612 21.60 1.37 -6.10
CA ALA A 612 20.56 0.45 -5.64
C ALA A 612 19.15 0.85 -6.12
N VAL A 613 18.83 2.15 -6.16
CA VAL A 613 17.58 2.66 -6.74
C VAL A 613 17.51 2.35 -8.23
N LEU A 614 18.55 2.68 -9.00
CA LEU A 614 18.64 2.37 -10.43
C LEU A 614 18.51 0.86 -10.72
N MET A 615 19.12 0.02 -9.87
CA MET A 615 18.98 -1.43 -9.95
C MET A 615 17.56 -1.89 -9.63
N GLN A 616 16.88 -1.29 -8.65
CA GLN A 616 15.48 -1.60 -8.35
C GLN A 616 14.57 -1.24 -9.54
N GLU A 617 14.70 -0.03 -10.08
CA GLU A 617 13.92 0.43 -11.25
C GLU A 617 14.14 -0.49 -12.47
N LEU A 618 15.38 -0.87 -12.74
CA LEU A 618 15.71 -1.77 -13.85
C LEU A 618 15.13 -3.18 -13.66
N MET A 619 15.11 -3.71 -12.42
CA MET A 619 14.44 -4.98 -12.15
C MET A 619 12.91 -4.88 -12.16
N ALA A 620 12.33 -3.76 -11.72
CA ALA A 620 10.90 -3.50 -11.84
C ALA A 620 10.46 -3.48 -13.32
N MET A 621 11.19 -2.77 -14.19
CA MET A 621 10.95 -2.77 -15.63
C MET A 621 11.13 -4.16 -16.27
N LYS A 622 12.09 -4.97 -15.80
CA LYS A 622 12.22 -6.38 -16.23
C LYS A 622 11.03 -7.22 -15.82
N GLU A 623 10.50 -7.03 -14.60
CA GLU A 623 9.32 -7.73 -14.12
C GLU A 623 8.09 -7.37 -14.96
N GLU A 624 7.82 -6.08 -15.16
CA GLU A 624 6.73 -5.61 -16.03
C GLU A 624 6.88 -6.16 -17.46
N MET A 625 8.10 -6.18 -18.01
CA MET A 625 8.35 -6.77 -19.32
C MET A 625 8.05 -8.28 -19.36
N ALA A 626 8.44 -9.04 -18.35
CA ALA A 626 8.18 -10.48 -18.26
C ALA A 626 6.68 -10.77 -18.02
N GLU A 627 6.00 -9.94 -17.24
CA GLU A 627 4.56 -10.05 -17.00
C GLU A 627 3.74 -9.69 -18.25
N LEU A 628 4.14 -8.66 -19.01
CA LEU A 628 3.58 -8.34 -20.33
C LEU A 628 3.84 -9.46 -21.34
N LYS A 629 5.03 -10.08 -21.37
CA LYS A 629 5.29 -11.28 -22.19
C LYS A 629 4.34 -12.42 -21.84
N ALA A 630 4.09 -12.67 -20.55
CA ALA A 630 3.17 -13.70 -20.09
C ALA A 630 1.71 -13.41 -20.49
N GLN A 631 1.26 -12.17 -20.35
CA GLN A 631 -0.07 -11.73 -20.80
C GLN A 631 -0.22 -11.85 -22.33
N LEU A 632 0.79 -11.43 -23.10
CA LEU A 632 0.81 -11.58 -24.56
C LEU A 632 0.74 -13.05 -24.99
N TYR A 633 1.49 -13.94 -24.32
CA TYR A 633 1.43 -15.38 -24.58
C TYR A 633 0.01 -15.95 -24.36
N LEU A 634 -0.64 -15.57 -23.26
CA LEU A 634 -2.01 -15.99 -22.95
C LEU A 634 -3.01 -15.45 -23.97
N LEU A 635 -2.94 -14.16 -24.31
CA LEU A 635 -3.81 -13.53 -25.31
C LEU A 635 -3.61 -14.13 -26.71
N GLU A 636 -2.38 -14.44 -27.11
CA GLU A 636 -2.11 -15.15 -28.37
C GLU A 636 -2.73 -16.56 -28.38
N LYS A 637 -2.63 -17.29 -27.27
CA LYS A 637 -3.20 -18.63 -27.10
C LYS A 637 -4.72 -18.59 -27.17
N GLU A 638 -5.36 -17.62 -26.53
CA GLU A 638 -6.81 -17.41 -26.61
C GLU A 638 -7.25 -16.99 -28.01
N LYS A 639 -6.55 -16.04 -28.65
CA LYS A 639 -6.77 -15.63 -30.04
C LYS A 639 -6.74 -16.85 -30.97
N LYS A 640 -5.67 -17.65 -30.94
CA LYS A 640 -5.53 -18.87 -31.78
C LYS A 640 -6.67 -19.87 -31.51
N ALA A 641 -7.10 -20.01 -30.26
CA ALA A 641 -8.24 -20.87 -29.92
C ALA A 641 -9.59 -20.33 -30.43
N VAL A 642 -9.78 -19.01 -30.48
CA VAL A 642 -10.96 -18.36 -31.06
C VAL A 642 -10.95 -18.43 -32.59
N GLU A 643 -9.80 -18.20 -33.23
CA GLU A 643 -9.60 -18.33 -34.68
C GLU A 643 -9.96 -19.75 -35.17
N LEU A 644 -9.52 -20.79 -34.47
CA LEU A 644 -9.89 -22.17 -34.78
C LEU A 644 -11.41 -22.44 -34.63
N ARG A 645 -12.05 -21.84 -33.63
CA ARG A 645 -13.52 -21.93 -33.45
C ARG A 645 -14.27 -21.18 -34.56
N LEU A 646 -13.79 -20.01 -34.97
CA LEU A 646 -14.35 -19.23 -36.07
C LEU A 646 -14.26 -20.01 -37.38
N SER A 647 -13.07 -20.51 -37.73
CA SER A 647 -12.86 -21.35 -38.92
C SER A 647 -13.75 -22.60 -38.93
N THR A 648 -13.97 -23.22 -37.75
CA THR A 648 -14.91 -24.35 -37.62
C THR A 648 -16.37 -23.93 -37.89
N ARG A 649 -16.78 -22.70 -37.50
CA ARG A 649 -18.11 -22.17 -37.78
C ARG A 649 -18.28 -21.77 -39.25
N GLU A 650 -17.27 -21.14 -39.85
CA GLU A 650 -17.24 -20.84 -41.29
C GLU A 650 -17.38 -22.11 -42.12
N ALA A 651 -16.64 -23.18 -41.78
CA ALA A 651 -16.76 -24.48 -42.44
C ALA A 651 -18.16 -25.10 -42.28
N GLN A 652 -18.81 -24.96 -41.11
CA GLN A 652 -20.20 -25.37 -40.91
C GLN A 652 -21.18 -24.55 -41.75
N GLU A 653 -21.00 -23.23 -41.82
CA GLU A 653 -21.81 -22.34 -42.65
C GLU A 653 -21.73 -22.73 -44.13
N GLN A 654 -20.52 -22.95 -44.66
CA GLN A 654 -20.35 -23.39 -46.05
C GLN A 654 -20.97 -24.77 -46.32
N ALA A 655 -20.91 -25.70 -45.35
CA ALA A 655 -21.61 -26.98 -45.46
C ALA A 655 -23.13 -26.82 -45.51
N TYR A 656 -23.71 -25.92 -44.70
CA TYR A 656 -25.14 -25.61 -44.75
C TYR A 656 -25.54 -24.90 -46.05
N LEU A 657 -24.72 -23.99 -46.58
CA LEU A 657 -24.97 -23.32 -47.86
C LEU A 657 -25.02 -24.32 -49.02
N VAL A 658 -24.03 -25.23 -49.12
CA VAL A 658 -24.04 -26.31 -50.14
C VAL A 658 -25.25 -27.23 -49.98
N HIS A 659 -25.68 -27.52 -48.75
CA HIS A 659 -26.88 -28.32 -48.52
C HIS A 659 -28.16 -27.59 -48.99
N ILE A 660 -28.26 -26.28 -48.73
CA ILE A 660 -29.36 -25.43 -49.21
C ILE A 660 -29.37 -25.36 -50.74
N GLU A 661 -28.21 -25.26 -51.39
CA GLU A 661 -28.08 -25.29 -52.86
C GLU A 661 -28.53 -26.62 -53.45
N HIS A 662 -28.16 -27.74 -52.84
CA HIS A 662 -28.60 -29.08 -53.27
C HIS A 662 -30.13 -29.23 -53.17
N LEU A 663 -30.73 -28.83 -52.05
CA LEU A 663 -32.19 -28.86 -51.86
C LEU A 663 -32.92 -27.95 -52.86
N LYS A 664 -32.36 -26.77 -53.18
CA LYS A 664 -32.91 -25.89 -54.24
C LYS A 664 -32.88 -26.58 -55.60
N ALA A 665 -31.77 -27.21 -55.97
CA ALA A 665 -31.64 -27.93 -57.24
C ALA A 665 -32.58 -29.13 -57.33
N GLU A 666 -32.77 -29.89 -56.25
CA GLU A 666 -33.74 -31.00 -56.19
C GLU A 666 -35.19 -30.50 -56.36
N VAL A 667 -35.55 -29.39 -55.71
CA VAL A 667 -36.86 -28.75 -55.89
C VAL A 667 -37.07 -28.26 -57.33
N GLU A 668 -36.04 -27.69 -57.96
CA GLU A 668 -36.07 -27.26 -59.36
C GLU A 668 -36.22 -28.45 -60.32
N GLU A 669 -35.50 -29.56 -60.08
CA GLU A 669 -35.67 -30.80 -60.86
C GLU A 669 -37.09 -31.36 -60.69
N GLN A 670 -37.64 -31.42 -59.47
CA GLN A 670 -39.01 -31.87 -59.25
C GLN A 670 -40.07 -30.96 -59.90
N GLN A 671 -39.81 -29.66 -60.02
CA GLN A 671 -40.68 -28.74 -60.77
C GLN A 671 -40.61 -29.01 -62.28
N GLU A 672 -39.41 -29.22 -62.81
CA GLU A 672 -39.19 -29.52 -64.23
C GLU A 672 -39.74 -30.91 -64.62
N GLN A 673 -39.57 -31.93 -63.76
CA GLN A 673 -40.22 -33.24 -63.94
C GLN A 673 -41.75 -33.13 -63.93
N ARG A 674 -42.35 -32.31 -63.06
CA ARG A 674 -43.80 -32.01 -63.08
C ARG A 674 -44.23 -31.30 -64.35
N ARG A 675 -43.44 -30.33 -64.86
CA ARG A 675 -43.71 -29.68 -66.16
C ARG A 675 -43.70 -30.68 -67.31
N ARG A 676 -42.72 -31.61 -67.32
CA ARG A 676 -42.62 -32.67 -68.34
C ARG A 676 -43.75 -33.68 -68.26
N SER A 677 -44.19 -34.09 -67.06
CA SER A 677 -45.30 -35.04 -66.91
C SER A 677 -46.64 -34.44 -67.36
N LEU A 678 -46.90 -33.16 -67.04
CA LEU A 678 -48.07 -32.42 -67.53
C LEU A 678 -48.06 -32.20 -69.05
N GLY A 679 -46.88 -32.19 -69.69
CA GLY A 679 -46.75 -32.10 -71.14
C GLY A 679 -47.04 -33.41 -71.91
N SER A 680 -47.01 -34.57 -71.24
CA SER A 680 -47.08 -35.88 -71.92
C SER A 680 -48.50 -36.45 -72.09
N THR A 681 -49.52 -35.88 -71.42
CA THR A 681 -50.91 -36.38 -71.46
C THR A 681 -51.83 -35.61 -72.42
N GLY A 682 -51.26 -34.79 -73.32
CA GLY A 682 -51.97 -33.88 -74.21
C GLY A 682 -51.96 -34.26 -75.70
N SER A 683 -52.28 -35.51 -76.07
CA SER A 683 -52.47 -35.86 -77.49
C SER A 683 -53.49 -37.00 -77.67
N GLY A 684 -54.58 -36.71 -78.38
CA GLY A 684 -55.57 -37.72 -78.74
C GLY A 684 -56.85 -37.18 -79.37
N SER A 685 -56.85 -36.93 -80.69
CA SER A 685 -57.96 -37.26 -81.61
C SER A 685 -57.80 -36.61 -83.01
N LYS A 686 -57.61 -37.45 -84.04
CA LYS A 686 -58.04 -37.31 -85.46
C LYS A 686 -57.57 -36.07 -86.26
N ASP A 687 -57.36 -36.13 -87.58
CA ASP A 687 -57.65 -37.17 -88.57
C ASP A 687 -56.63 -37.10 -89.74
N LYS A 688 -56.65 -38.10 -90.63
CA LYS A 688 -56.24 -38.15 -92.06
C LYS A 688 -55.53 -36.91 -92.71
N SER A 689 -54.55 -37.06 -93.61
CA SER A 689 -54.13 -38.22 -94.41
C SER A 689 -52.88 -37.95 -95.28
N GLN A 690 -52.25 -39.04 -95.73
CA GLN A 690 -51.52 -39.20 -97.01
C GLN A 690 -50.07 -38.68 -97.16
N ALA A 691 -49.30 -39.52 -97.86
CA ALA A 691 -48.04 -39.27 -98.57
C ALA A 691 -46.74 -39.10 -97.76
N ALA A 692 -45.80 -40.00 -98.06
CA ALA A 692 -44.44 -40.05 -97.56
C ALA A 692 -43.67 -38.73 -97.73
N LYS A 693 -42.84 -38.40 -96.73
CA LYS A 693 -41.76 -37.42 -96.89
C LYS A 693 -40.55 -37.77 -96.03
N ASP A 694 -39.39 -37.52 -96.62
CA ASP A 694 -38.06 -38.07 -96.37
C ASP A 694 -37.44 -37.87 -94.98
N CYS A 695 -36.42 -38.69 -94.73
CA CYS A 695 -35.44 -38.48 -93.66
C CYS A 695 -34.49 -37.32 -94.00
N GLY A 696 -34.19 -36.49 -92.99
CA GLY A 696 -32.94 -35.74 -92.91
C GLY A 696 -32.87 -34.41 -93.65
N ASP A 697 -33.25 -33.32 -92.97
CA ASP A 697 -32.88 -31.96 -93.35
C ASP A 697 -31.87 -31.38 -92.34
N SER A 698 -30.58 -31.61 -92.62
CA SER A 698 -29.56 -30.60 -92.34
C SER A 698 -29.18 -30.01 -93.70
N PRO A 699 -29.30 -28.69 -93.90
CA PRO A 699 -29.25 -28.12 -95.24
C PRO A 699 -27.85 -28.24 -95.84
N ALA A 700 -27.69 -29.18 -96.76
CA ALA A 700 -26.54 -29.22 -97.64
C ALA A 700 -26.61 -28.00 -98.57
N ILE A 701 -25.76 -27.01 -98.32
CA ILE A 701 -25.63 -25.82 -99.16
C ILE A 701 -25.27 -26.28 -100.57
N SER A 702 -26.19 -26.06 -101.52
CA SER A 702 -25.99 -26.43 -102.91
C SER A 702 -24.96 -25.51 -103.56
N LEU A 703 -24.07 -26.08 -104.36
CA LEU A 703 -23.00 -25.37 -105.10
C LEU A 703 -23.51 -24.41 -106.20
N SER A 704 -24.82 -24.11 -106.23
CA SER A 704 -25.50 -23.28 -107.23
C SER A 704 -25.67 -21.82 -106.82
N ASP A 705 -25.62 -21.48 -105.51
CA ASP A 705 -25.87 -20.11 -105.02
C ASP A 705 -24.62 -19.20 -105.06
N LEU A 706 -23.46 -19.76 -105.47
CA LEU A 706 -22.16 -19.10 -105.50
C LEU A 706 -21.91 -18.16 -106.70
N ARG A 707 -22.95 -17.79 -107.48
CA ARG A 707 -22.81 -16.98 -108.71
C ARG A 707 -23.42 -15.57 -108.67
N THR A 708 -24.00 -15.14 -107.55
CA THR A 708 -24.52 -13.77 -107.37
C THR A 708 -24.29 -13.23 -105.95
N LEU A 709 -23.06 -13.35 -105.44
CA LEU A 709 -22.60 -12.66 -104.23
C LEU A 709 -21.57 -11.61 -104.61
N ASN A 710 -21.71 -10.37 -104.11
CA ASN A 710 -20.68 -9.36 -104.28
C ASN A 710 -19.50 -9.67 -103.36
N ASP A 711 -18.28 -9.33 -103.77
CA ASP A 711 -17.07 -9.52 -102.94
C ASP A 711 -17.19 -8.86 -101.54
N SER A 712 -17.97 -7.77 -101.46
CA SER A 712 -18.32 -7.07 -100.21
C SER A 712 -19.09 -7.97 -99.22
N ASP A 713 -20.02 -8.79 -99.70
CA ASP A 713 -20.89 -9.62 -98.85
C ASP A 713 -20.09 -10.81 -98.28
N LEU A 714 -19.26 -11.43 -99.11
CA LEU A 714 -18.35 -12.51 -98.70
C LEU A 714 -17.30 -12.01 -97.68
N ALA A 715 -16.77 -10.80 -97.87
CA ALA A 715 -15.87 -10.16 -96.90
C ALA A 715 -16.59 -9.85 -95.56
N ALA A 716 -17.86 -9.40 -95.61
CA ALA A 716 -18.67 -9.19 -94.42
C ALA A 716 -18.91 -10.51 -93.65
N GLU A 717 -19.21 -11.60 -94.35
CA GLU A 717 -19.37 -12.92 -93.73
C GLU A 717 -18.08 -13.45 -93.10
N LEU A 718 -16.93 -13.33 -93.78
CA LEU A 718 -15.64 -13.75 -93.25
C LEU A 718 -15.27 -12.96 -91.97
N THR A 719 -15.46 -11.64 -91.95
CA THR A 719 -15.20 -10.84 -90.74
C THR A 719 -16.20 -11.14 -89.62
N ASN A 720 -17.45 -11.49 -89.95
CA ASN A 720 -18.44 -11.97 -88.99
C ASN A 720 -18.06 -13.35 -88.42
N ALA A 721 -17.51 -14.26 -89.24
CA ALA A 721 -17.00 -15.57 -88.84
C ALA A 721 -15.80 -15.44 -87.90
N LEU A 722 -14.79 -14.64 -88.25
CA LEU A 722 -13.64 -14.33 -87.38
C LEU A 722 -14.08 -13.71 -86.03
N ARG A 723 -15.09 -12.83 -86.04
CA ARG A 723 -15.69 -12.28 -84.80
C ARG A 723 -16.52 -13.30 -84.00
N ARG A 724 -17.00 -14.39 -84.60
CA ARG A 724 -17.58 -15.53 -83.87
C ARG A 724 -16.48 -16.42 -83.29
N GLU A 725 -15.46 -16.75 -84.08
CA GLU A 725 -14.31 -17.55 -83.65
C GLU A 725 -13.57 -16.91 -82.47
N LYS A 726 -13.28 -15.60 -82.51
CA LYS A 726 -12.64 -14.88 -81.40
C LYS A 726 -13.47 -14.94 -80.10
N ARG A 727 -14.80 -14.84 -80.20
CA ARG A 727 -15.71 -14.99 -79.05
C ARG A 727 -15.74 -16.44 -78.54
N LEU A 728 -15.70 -17.42 -79.44
CA LEU A 728 -15.64 -18.84 -79.06
C LEU A 728 -14.32 -19.16 -78.33
N LYS A 729 -13.18 -18.67 -78.82
CA LYS A 729 -11.87 -18.81 -78.16
C LYS A 729 -11.85 -18.16 -76.78
N GLY A 730 -12.41 -16.95 -76.63
CA GLY A 730 -12.58 -16.31 -75.31
C GLY A 730 -13.39 -17.16 -74.34
N ARG A 731 -14.56 -17.64 -74.77
CA ARG A 731 -15.44 -18.49 -73.95
C ARG A 731 -14.82 -19.85 -73.60
N VAL A 732 -14.03 -20.45 -74.50
CA VAL A 732 -13.26 -21.67 -74.21
C VAL A 732 -12.18 -21.39 -73.17
N GLN A 733 -11.45 -20.28 -73.28
CA GLN A 733 -10.44 -19.89 -72.29
C GLN A 733 -11.07 -19.64 -70.90
N GLU A 734 -12.21 -18.95 -70.85
CA GLU A 734 -12.98 -18.75 -69.62
C GLU A 734 -13.40 -20.09 -68.98
N LEU A 735 -13.91 -21.04 -69.77
CA LEU A 735 -14.28 -22.38 -69.31
C LEU A 735 -13.07 -23.18 -68.80
N VAL A 736 -11.92 -23.11 -69.48
CA VAL A 736 -10.68 -23.76 -69.01
C VAL A 736 -10.25 -23.20 -67.66
N THR A 737 -10.17 -21.87 -67.51
CA THR A 737 -9.82 -21.28 -66.20
C THR A 737 -10.85 -21.59 -65.11
N ALA A 738 -12.14 -21.76 -65.46
CA ALA A 738 -13.18 -22.14 -64.53
C ALA A 738 -13.03 -23.59 -64.06
N LEU A 739 -12.71 -24.52 -64.98
CA LEU A 739 -12.39 -25.90 -64.66
C LEU A 739 -11.12 -26.01 -63.81
N GLU A 740 -10.05 -25.28 -64.11
CA GLU A 740 -8.83 -25.25 -63.29
C GLU A 740 -9.09 -24.75 -61.87
N ARG A 741 -9.90 -23.68 -61.72
CA ARG A 741 -10.33 -23.15 -60.42
C ARG A 741 -11.19 -24.16 -59.66
N LEU A 742 -12.13 -24.83 -60.34
CA LEU A 742 -12.97 -25.86 -59.75
C LEU A 742 -12.16 -27.07 -59.30
N THR A 743 -11.20 -27.54 -60.11
CA THR A 743 -10.32 -28.66 -59.79
C THR A 743 -9.47 -28.37 -58.56
N LYS A 744 -8.82 -27.19 -58.50
CA LYS A 744 -8.06 -26.75 -57.31
C LYS A 744 -8.96 -26.63 -56.07
N SER A 745 -10.20 -26.13 -56.22
CA SER A 745 -11.19 -26.07 -55.14
C SER A 745 -11.64 -27.47 -54.67
N SER A 746 -11.79 -28.45 -55.56
CA SER A 746 -12.07 -29.84 -55.17
C SER A 746 -10.87 -30.50 -54.48
N GLU A 747 -9.65 -30.26 -54.96
CA GLU A 747 -8.42 -30.81 -54.39
C GLU A 747 -8.19 -30.32 -52.95
N VAL A 748 -8.32 -29.01 -52.71
CA VAL A 748 -8.25 -28.43 -51.36
C VAL A 748 -9.33 -29.01 -50.44
N ARG A 749 -10.57 -29.18 -50.91
CA ARG A 749 -11.64 -29.81 -50.11
C ARG A 749 -11.36 -31.27 -49.79
N HIS A 750 -10.76 -32.03 -50.73
CA HIS A 750 -10.34 -33.41 -50.46
C HIS A 750 -9.20 -33.48 -49.44
N GLN A 751 -8.24 -32.56 -49.51
CA GLN A 751 -7.15 -32.46 -48.53
C GLN A 751 -7.68 -32.14 -47.11
N GLN A 752 -8.55 -31.12 -46.99
CA GLN A 752 -9.22 -30.78 -45.72
C GLN A 752 -10.06 -31.94 -45.16
N SER A 753 -10.78 -32.67 -46.02
CA SER A 753 -11.54 -33.86 -45.63
C SER A 753 -10.64 -34.97 -45.09
N ALA A 754 -9.48 -35.21 -45.72
CA ALA A 754 -8.49 -36.17 -45.23
C ALA A 754 -7.90 -35.77 -43.87
N GLU A 755 -7.65 -34.47 -43.64
CA GLU A 755 -7.19 -33.93 -42.35
C GLU A 755 -8.24 -34.13 -41.25
N PHE A 756 -9.51 -33.77 -41.49
CA PHE A 756 -10.60 -34.02 -40.52
C PHE A 756 -10.77 -35.51 -40.18
N VAL A 757 -10.63 -36.41 -41.18
CA VAL A 757 -10.66 -37.86 -40.95
C VAL A 757 -9.47 -38.31 -40.08
N ASN A 758 -8.29 -37.71 -40.24
CA ASN A 758 -7.11 -38.05 -39.44
C ASN A 758 -7.21 -37.52 -38.01
N ASP A 759 -7.77 -36.33 -37.79
CA ASP A 759 -8.01 -35.81 -36.45
C ASP A 759 -9.14 -36.56 -35.73
N LEU A 760 -10.19 -36.98 -36.44
CA LEU A 760 -11.21 -37.87 -35.89
C LEU A 760 -10.62 -39.22 -35.47
N LYS A 761 -9.71 -39.81 -36.25
CA LYS A 761 -8.95 -41.02 -35.86
C LYS A 761 -8.10 -40.77 -34.61
N ARG A 762 -7.42 -39.62 -34.52
CA ARG A 762 -6.60 -39.23 -33.37
C ARG A 762 -7.45 -39.06 -32.10
N ALA A 763 -8.58 -38.37 -32.21
CA ALA A 763 -9.53 -38.17 -31.11
C ALA A 763 -10.12 -39.50 -30.62
N ASN A 764 -10.53 -40.39 -31.53
CA ASN A 764 -11.00 -41.73 -31.18
C ASN A 764 -9.92 -42.58 -30.51
N SER A 765 -8.67 -42.53 -30.98
CA SER A 765 -7.53 -43.21 -30.33
C SER A 765 -7.32 -42.73 -28.89
N ASN A 766 -7.33 -41.40 -28.68
CA ASN A 766 -7.23 -40.80 -27.35
C ASN A 766 -8.40 -41.20 -26.44
N LEU A 767 -9.63 -41.25 -26.97
CA LEU A 767 -10.82 -41.68 -26.23
C LEU A 767 -10.74 -43.15 -25.82
N VAL A 768 -10.28 -44.04 -26.70
CA VAL A 768 -10.06 -45.46 -26.41
C VAL A 768 -8.97 -45.63 -25.34
N ALA A 769 -7.87 -44.88 -25.42
CA ALA A 769 -6.80 -44.91 -24.42
C ALA A 769 -7.30 -44.41 -23.04
N ALA A 770 -8.09 -43.34 -23.02
CA ALA A 770 -8.72 -42.81 -21.80
C ALA A 770 -9.72 -43.81 -21.19
N TYR A 771 -10.54 -44.45 -22.03
CA TYR A 771 -11.48 -45.49 -21.62
C TYR A 771 -10.76 -46.71 -21.02
N GLU A 772 -9.72 -47.23 -21.66
CA GLU A 772 -8.93 -48.35 -21.12
C GLU A 772 -8.19 -47.97 -19.83
N LYS A 773 -7.71 -46.73 -19.69
CA LYS A 773 -7.12 -46.22 -18.43
C LYS A 773 -8.17 -46.15 -17.32
N ALA A 774 -9.38 -45.66 -17.62
CA ALA A 774 -10.49 -45.62 -16.67
C ALA A 774 -10.92 -47.04 -16.25
N LYS A 775 -11.13 -47.93 -17.23
CA LYS A 775 -11.45 -49.36 -17.04
C LYS A 775 -10.42 -50.05 -16.15
N LYS A 776 -9.12 -49.89 -16.41
CA LYS A 776 -8.05 -50.40 -15.53
C LYS A 776 -8.13 -49.82 -14.10
N LYS A 777 -8.40 -48.52 -13.94
CA LYS A 777 -8.59 -47.88 -12.62
C LYS A 777 -9.81 -48.46 -11.87
N HIS A 778 -10.93 -48.68 -12.55
CA HIS A 778 -12.12 -49.29 -11.97
C HIS A 778 -11.93 -50.76 -11.63
N GLN A 779 -11.28 -51.54 -12.51
CA GLN A 779 -10.93 -52.94 -12.25
C GLN A 779 -9.96 -53.08 -11.08
N GLY A 780 -9.00 -52.15 -10.94
CA GLY A 780 -8.11 -52.07 -9.77
C GLY A 780 -8.84 -51.75 -8.47
N LYS A 781 -9.86 -50.88 -8.50
CA LYS A 781 -10.76 -50.64 -7.35
C LYS A 781 -11.58 -51.87 -7.00
N LEU A 782 -12.14 -52.57 -8.00
CA LEU A 782 -12.91 -53.80 -7.82
C LEU A 782 -12.07 -54.86 -7.11
N LYS A 783 -10.87 -55.16 -7.62
CA LYS A 783 -9.94 -56.12 -7.00
C LYS A 783 -9.56 -55.78 -5.57
N LYS A 784 -9.45 -54.50 -5.22
CA LYS A 784 -9.21 -54.06 -3.83
C LYS A 784 -10.40 -54.32 -2.92
N LEU A 785 -11.63 -54.08 -3.40
CA LEU A 785 -12.86 -54.40 -2.66
C LEU A 785 -13.04 -55.92 -2.51
N GLU A 786 -12.78 -56.70 -3.55
CA GLU A 786 -12.79 -58.17 -3.52
C GLU A 786 -11.78 -58.70 -2.48
N ALA A 787 -10.55 -58.18 -2.46
CA ALA A 787 -9.54 -58.56 -1.47
C ALA A 787 -9.93 -58.16 -0.02
N GLN A 788 -10.54 -56.99 0.16
CA GLN A 788 -11.07 -56.58 1.47
C GLN A 788 -12.22 -57.48 1.94
N MET A 789 -13.11 -57.86 1.02
CA MET A 789 -14.21 -58.79 1.30
C MET A 789 -13.69 -60.18 1.68
N MET A 790 -12.72 -60.72 0.94
CA MET A 790 -12.07 -61.99 1.29
C MET A 790 -11.41 -61.96 2.67
N ALA A 791 -10.63 -60.91 2.96
CA ALA A 791 -10.01 -60.74 4.28
C ALA A 791 -11.05 -60.57 5.42
N MET A 792 -12.23 -59.98 5.12
CA MET A 792 -13.34 -59.91 6.06
C MET A 792 -13.97 -61.29 6.29
N VAL A 793 -14.18 -62.09 5.24
CA VAL A 793 -14.69 -63.47 5.33
C VAL A 793 -13.73 -64.35 6.14
N GLU A 794 -12.42 -64.33 5.84
CA GLU A 794 -11.40 -65.08 6.59
C GLU A 794 -11.41 -64.75 8.09
N ARG A 795 -11.56 -63.47 8.46
CA ARG A 795 -11.71 -63.06 9.87
C ARG A 795 -13.00 -63.60 10.50
N HIS A 796 -14.12 -63.57 9.78
CA HIS A 796 -15.37 -64.15 10.29
C HIS A 796 -15.24 -65.67 10.47
N GLU A 797 -14.57 -66.37 9.55
CA GLU A 797 -14.28 -67.80 9.68
C GLU A 797 -13.38 -68.12 10.88
N THR A 798 -12.34 -67.33 11.16
CA THR A 798 -11.51 -67.54 12.35
C THR A 798 -12.28 -67.27 13.63
N HIS A 799 -13.12 -66.24 13.67
CA HIS A 799 -14.01 -65.97 14.81
C HIS A 799 -14.99 -67.12 15.05
N VAL A 800 -15.67 -67.61 14.00
CA VAL A 800 -16.57 -68.77 14.08
C VAL A 800 -15.82 -70.03 14.53
N ARG A 801 -14.58 -70.25 14.08
CA ARG A 801 -13.74 -71.38 14.50
C ARG A 801 -13.37 -71.29 15.99
N MET A 802 -12.97 -70.11 16.48
CA MET A 802 -12.69 -69.90 17.90
C MET A 802 -13.93 -70.05 18.78
N LEU A 803 -15.09 -69.54 18.34
CA LEU A 803 -16.36 -69.72 19.06
C LEU A 803 -16.75 -71.20 19.14
N LYS A 804 -16.63 -71.96 18.03
CA LYS A 804 -16.85 -73.41 18.05
C LYS A 804 -15.91 -74.14 19.00
N GLN A 805 -14.62 -73.77 19.04
CA GLN A 805 -13.66 -74.35 19.98
C GLN A 805 -14.00 -73.99 21.44
N ARG A 806 -14.43 -72.75 21.72
CA ARG A 806 -14.85 -72.34 23.07
C ARG A 806 -16.12 -73.06 23.52
N ILE A 807 -17.08 -73.27 22.62
CA ILE A 807 -18.28 -74.09 22.89
C ILE A 807 -17.85 -75.52 23.23
N ALA A 808 -17.01 -76.17 22.42
CA ALA A 808 -16.54 -77.52 22.68
C ALA A 808 -15.78 -77.67 24.03
N LEU A 809 -14.99 -76.67 24.42
CA LEU A 809 -14.33 -76.64 25.73
C LEU A 809 -15.33 -76.47 26.89
N LEU A 810 -16.37 -75.66 26.72
CA LEU A 810 -17.44 -75.51 27.72
C LEU A 810 -18.32 -76.77 27.80
N GLU A 811 -18.53 -77.47 26.69
CA GLU A 811 -19.20 -78.78 26.66
C GLU A 811 -18.35 -79.84 27.38
N GLU A 812 -17.03 -79.85 27.19
CA GLU A 812 -16.11 -80.73 27.93
C GLU A 812 -16.12 -80.40 29.43
N GLU A 813 -16.02 -79.12 29.80
CA GLU A 813 -16.05 -78.64 31.19
C GLU A 813 -17.37 -79.00 31.89
N ASN A 814 -18.51 -78.84 31.21
CA ASN A 814 -19.83 -79.23 31.70
C ASN A 814 -20.04 -80.76 31.73
N SER A 815 -19.22 -81.54 31.02
CA SER A 815 -19.22 -83.00 31.08
C SER A 815 -18.36 -83.57 32.22
N ARG A 816 -17.53 -82.75 32.88
CA ARG A 816 -16.75 -83.18 34.05
C ARG A 816 -17.64 -83.27 35.29
N PRO A 817 -17.61 -84.39 36.04
CA PRO A 817 -18.44 -84.55 37.22
C PRO A 817 -18.05 -83.54 38.30
N HIS A 818 -19.04 -82.90 38.93
CA HIS A 818 -18.82 -82.02 40.08
C HIS A 818 -18.08 -82.75 41.20
N THR A 819 -16.85 -82.33 41.49
CA THR A 819 -16.14 -82.72 42.71
C THR A 819 -16.72 -81.95 43.89
N ASN A 820 -17.66 -82.57 44.60
CA ASN A 820 -18.23 -82.02 45.82
C ASN A 820 -17.14 -81.89 46.90
N GLU A 821 -16.73 -80.67 47.23
CA GLU A 821 -16.03 -80.40 48.48
C GLU A 821 -17.04 -80.23 49.61
N THR A 822 -16.93 -81.06 50.66
CA THR A 822 -17.71 -80.91 51.90
C THR A 822 -16.91 -81.45 53.08
N SER A 823 -15.93 -80.66 53.52
CA SER A 823 -15.16 -80.69 54.79
C SER A 823 -14.04 -79.65 54.60
N LEU A 824 -13.90 -78.59 55.40
CA LEU A 824 -14.31 -78.32 56.79
C LEU A 824 -15.01 -76.97 56.94
#